data_AF-A0A0F9N632-F1
#
_entry.id   AF-A0A0F9N632-F1
#
_cell.length_a   1.000
_cell.length_b   1.000
_cell.length_c   1.000
_cell.angle_alpha   90.00
_cell.angle_beta   90.00
_cell.angle_gamma   90.00
#
_symmetry.space_group_name_H-M   'P 1'
#
loop_
_entity.id
_entity.type
_entity.pdbx_description
1 polymer ?
#
loop_
_entity_poly.entity_id
_entity_poly.type
_entity_poly.pdbx_seq_one_letter_code
_entity_poly.pdbx_strand_id
1 'polypeptide(L)'
;MATFSTDFSEYTAGIDLPDWSDFWSKGNFAYTAENNGGGALVVGTKYLAVVPDTGDARRVVTWDDIGTPADVDILCLIRHNAAVMAGKEYRIAARVGGTAGNEDAYFLILTASQIIIHKYSAGGASNLATVTYSGIGGTEGWVWCRFRVSGSNLYAKVWRRDTVEPDDWLLTASDGTHASGAVGLFNFYNNADIDCEYFECVTGGGTATFPPAGWIGDSKFGPLYIPDSSQIYMNSARAMGGIMVEAGRRLRGVGVYCTDHSDEVRVAVYSGGTLANGPGASGSEATLLYDFGKTSGIVVNDWVELWCDPVAIPDSVPLWIVIKGDNSSGFETTYGNTLGVTSDYQVARGRGLVTAQVGTNPDVVYADPFPTGNASFANAVWNMRIYLDGDPGAPTTTTTTTTTTTTTTTLTTTTSTSTTSTTTTTLCWWNDDFTGDNGDPPNTNKWTLTGTPDIQTNKLRMIQSEEAELKSQVAGSFDIQIDIDGVVTPSTNNWIAALEVRVDGTHWAYVSMAYRGFAKEWYCAIDEGAGAFVAFDGRTNNVANKLRVTREAGDDLVRLYYDDGGAGWSQVDNDTFDIGTGDVTVRLFVTQWAGNPNSTHDFDNFLITEGCPAAAATTTTTTTTTTTSTTTTTTTTTTTTTTTTTTTTSTSTTSTTTTEAMDGTEAAGIVIIV
;
A
#
# COMPACT_ATOMS: atom_id res chain seq x y z
N MET A 1 10.26 13.57 16.56
CA MET A 1 10.37 12.57 15.49
C MET A 1 9.14 12.73 14.63
N ALA A 2 9.32 12.92 13.33
CA ALA A 2 8.25 13.03 12.34
C ALA A 2 8.64 12.22 11.12
N THR A 3 7.65 11.63 10.45
CA THR A 3 7.81 10.84 9.23
C THR A 3 7.11 11.57 8.09
N PHE A 4 7.79 11.69 6.96
CA PHE A 4 7.30 12.31 5.73
C PHE A 4 7.51 11.29 4.61
N SER A 5 6.49 11.00 3.82
CA SER A 5 6.54 9.99 2.75
C SER A 5 5.66 10.38 1.58
N THR A 6 6.16 10.20 0.36
CA THR A 6 5.42 10.43 -0.89
C THR A 6 5.76 9.32 -1.90
N ASP A 7 4.76 8.87 -2.65
CA ASP A 7 4.89 8.07 -3.86
C ASP A 7 4.56 8.88 -5.12
N PHE A 8 4.46 10.21 -4.94
CA PHE A 8 4.14 11.23 -5.92
C PHE A 8 2.75 11.11 -6.58
N SER A 9 1.90 10.19 -6.11
CA SER A 9 0.55 9.99 -6.67
C SER A 9 -0.36 11.20 -6.43
N GLU A 10 -0.12 11.94 -5.35
CA GLU A 10 -0.84 13.13 -4.92
C GLU A 10 -0.60 14.35 -5.81
N TYR A 11 0.50 14.38 -6.58
CA TYR A 11 0.84 15.51 -7.45
C TYR A 11 0.23 15.37 -8.83
N THR A 12 -0.06 16.49 -9.49
CA THR A 12 -0.53 16.47 -10.88
C THR A 12 0.64 16.23 -11.84
N ALA A 13 0.49 15.31 -12.79
CA ALA A 13 1.56 15.00 -13.74
C ALA A 13 1.88 16.20 -14.66
N GLY A 14 3.16 16.39 -14.96
CA GLY A 14 3.68 17.50 -15.76
C GLY A 14 3.69 18.86 -15.05
N ILE A 15 3.38 18.90 -13.76
CA ILE A 15 3.38 20.12 -12.95
C ILE A 15 4.49 20.05 -11.90
N ASP A 16 5.14 21.19 -11.65
CA ASP A 16 6.12 21.34 -10.57
C ASP A 16 5.48 21.03 -9.21
N LEU A 17 6.22 20.35 -8.33
CA LEU A 17 5.71 19.98 -7.01
C LEU A 17 5.69 21.24 -6.10
N PRO A 18 4.52 21.68 -5.60
CA PRO A 18 4.37 22.98 -4.93
C PRO A 18 5.04 23.09 -3.55
N ASP A 19 5.37 21.95 -2.96
CA ASP A 19 6.04 21.77 -1.66
C ASP A 19 7.50 21.32 -1.80
N TRP A 20 8.03 21.35 -3.02
CA TRP A 20 9.45 21.13 -3.28
C TRP A 20 10.08 22.43 -3.80
N SER A 21 11.29 22.71 -3.36
CA SER A 21 12.00 23.94 -3.71
C SER A 21 13.41 23.69 -4.22
N ASP A 22 13.81 24.46 -5.23
CA ASP A 22 15.22 24.65 -5.60
C ASP A 22 15.98 25.34 -4.47
N PHE A 23 16.89 24.61 -3.82
CA PHE A 23 17.69 25.20 -2.76
C PHE A 23 18.95 25.91 -3.32
N TRP A 24 19.64 25.29 -4.27
CA TRP A 24 20.80 25.85 -4.96
C TRP A 24 20.51 26.06 -6.44
N SER A 25 21.06 27.13 -7.01
CA SER A 25 20.98 27.42 -8.45
C SER A 25 19.54 27.50 -8.98
N LYS A 26 18.67 28.29 -8.31
CA LYS A 26 17.24 28.44 -8.63
C LYS A 26 16.97 28.69 -10.12
N GLY A 27 15.96 28.00 -10.66
CA GLY A 27 15.46 28.20 -12.02
C GLY A 27 16.31 27.57 -13.13
N ASN A 28 17.15 26.58 -12.80
CA ASN A 28 18.02 25.89 -13.76
C ASN A 28 17.62 24.43 -14.05
N PHE A 29 16.48 23.98 -13.54
CA PHE A 29 15.93 22.64 -13.78
C PHE A 29 14.43 22.60 -13.49
N ALA A 30 13.75 21.59 -14.03
CA ALA A 30 12.37 21.27 -13.72
C ALA A 30 12.33 20.09 -12.74
N TYR A 31 11.35 20.09 -11.84
CA TYR A 31 11.08 19.00 -10.91
C TYR A 31 9.59 18.70 -10.94
N THR A 32 9.19 17.86 -11.88
CA THR A 32 7.80 17.56 -12.16
C THR A 32 7.45 16.17 -11.66
N ALA A 33 6.19 15.99 -11.27
CA ALA A 33 5.64 14.64 -11.15
C ALA A 33 5.35 14.15 -12.57
N GLU A 34 5.82 12.97 -12.95
CA GLU A 34 5.64 12.43 -14.31
C GLU A 34 4.96 11.08 -14.23
N ASN A 35 4.12 10.76 -15.23
CA ASN A 35 3.46 9.45 -15.28
C ASN A 35 4.48 8.35 -15.59
N ASN A 36 4.42 7.24 -14.86
CA ASN A 36 5.18 6.04 -15.15
C ASN A 36 4.55 5.35 -16.39
N GLY A 37 5.00 5.72 -17.59
CA GLY A 37 4.42 5.28 -18.88
C GLY A 37 4.59 3.79 -19.22
N GLY A 38 5.03 2.96 -18.27
CA GLY A 38 5.16 1.51 -18.41
C GLY A 38 3.91 0.79 -17.91
N GLY A 39 3.17 0.15 -18.80
CA GLY A 39 2.02 -0.69 -18.45
C GLY A 39 2.41 -1.76 -17.42
N ALA A 40 1.68 -1.76 -16.30
CA ALA A 40 1.69 -2.74 -15.21
C ALA A 40 3.02 -2.89 -14.43
N LEU A 41 3.10 -2.27 -13.25
CA LEU A 41 3.16 -2.97 -11.94
C LEU A 41 3.47 -1.99 -10.79
N VAL A 42 2.44 -1.80 -9.93
CA VAL A 42 2.51 -1.66 -8.46
C VAL A 42 3.40 -0.53 -7.91
N VAL A 43 2.73 0.48 -7.30
CA VAL A 43 3.21 1.75 -6.70
C VAL A 43 3.68 2.81 -7.68
N GLY A 44 3.26 4.06 -7.44
CA GLY A 44 3.69 5.22 -8.19
C GLY A 44 3.19 5.19 -9.63
N THR A 45 1.91 5.53 -9.85
CA THR A 45 1.48 5.96 -11.20
C THR A 45 2.35 7.11 -11.69
N LYS A 46 3.01 7.80 -10.75
CA LYS A 46 3.90 8.91 -10.98
C LYS A 46 5.25 8.70 -10.30
N TYR A 47 6.24 9.46 -10.77
CA TYR A 47 7.56 9.59 -10.15
C TYR A 47 7.97 11.06 -10.21
N LEU A 48 8.82 11.49 -9.28
CA LEU A 48 9.49 12.78 -9.39
C LEU A 48 10.60 12.69 -10.44
N ALA A 49 10.48 13.48 -11.49
CA ALA A 49 11.49 13.67 -12.52
C ALA A 49 12.26 14.97 -12.25
N VAL A 50 13.55 14.87 -11.94
CA VAL A 50 14.45 16.04 -11.84
C VAL A 50 15.21 16.20 -13.15
N VAL A 51 14.70 17.07 -14.03
CA VAL A 51 15.20 17.25 -15.40
C VAL A 51 16.03 18.54 -15.51
N PRO A 52 17.34 18.46 -15.81
CA PRO A 52 18.20 19.64 -15.93
C PRO A 52 17.92 20.44 -17.21
N ASP A 53 17.95 21.78 -17.13
CA ASP A 53 17.61 22.66 -18.26
C ASP A 53 18.83 22.94 -19.19
N THR A 54 19.92 23.55 -18.69
CA THR A 54 21.20 23.65 -19.43
C THR A 54 22.44 23.73 -18.53
N GLY A 55 23.55 23.09 -18.94
CA GLY A 55 24.87 23.17 -18.30
C GLY A 55 25.03 22.44 -16.95
N ASP A 56 26.26 22.04 -16.61
CA ASP A 56 26.56 21.39 -15.33
C ASP A 56 26.48 22.42 -14.19
N ALA A 57 25.71 22.11 -13.15
CA ALA A 57 25.50 23.00 -12.01
C ALA A 57 25.14 22.20 -10.76
N ARG A 58 25.47 22.74 -9.58
CA ARG A 58 25.03 22.17 -8.30
C ARG A 58 23.55 22.48 -8.11
N ARG A 59 22.71 21.46 -8.30
CA ARG A 59 21.24 21.55 -8.21
C ARG A 59 20.76 20.61 -7.13
N VAL A 60 19.99 21.13 -6.20
CA VAL A 60 19.30 20.31 -5.20
C VAL A 60 17.88 20.79 -5.08
N VAL A 61 16.96 19.84 -5.17
CA VAL A 61 15.55 20.03 -4.85
C VAL A 61 15.34 19.48 -3.45
N THR A 62 14.72 20.27 -2.59
CA THR A 62 14.45 19.90 -1.20
C THR A 62 12.95 19.85 -0.96
N TRP A 63 12.52 18.90 -0.13
CA TRP A 63 11.12 18.81 0.28
C TRP A 63 10.87 19.73 1.47
N ASP A 64 10.07 20.78 1.27
CA ASP A 64 9.96 21.91 2.19
C ASP A 64 9.33 21.50 3.54
N ASP A 65 8.38 20.57 3.51
CA ASP A 65 7.66 20.08 4.70
C ASP A 65 8.57 19.39 5.74
N ILE A 66 9.70 18.81 5.31
CA ILE A 66 10.67 18.19 6.21
C ILE A 66 11.38 19.25 7.07
N GLY A 67 11.52 20.48 6.56
CA GLY A 67 12.27 21.55 7.21
C GLY A 67 13.78 21.27 7.26
N THR A 68 14.43 21.59 8.39
CA THR A 68 15.89 21.47 8.56
C THR A 68 16.30 20.54 9.70
N PRO A 69 16.04 19.22 9.61
CA PRO A 69 16.35 18.28 10.67
C PRO A 69 17.86 18.12 10.92
N ALA A 70 18.21 17.82 12.16
CA ALA A 70 19.55 17.36 12.51
C ALA A 70 19.73 15.88 12.16
N ASP A 71 18.92 15.00 12.74
CA ASP A 71 19.02 13.56 12.48
C ASP A 71 17.95 13.12 11.48
N VAL A 72 18.35 12.36 10.47
CA VAL A 72 17.48 11.87 9.40
C VAL A 72 17.79 10.42 9.03
N ASP A 73 16.76 9.68 8.66
CA ASP A 73 16.84 8.39 7.96
C ASP A 73 15.99 8.51 6.69
N ILE A 74 16.64 8.52 5.54
CA ILE A 74 16.02 8.74 4.23
C ILE A 74 15.98 7.40 3.50
N LEU A 75 14.81 7.00 3.01
CA LEU A 75 14.61 5.84 2.13
C LEU A 75 13.98 6.31 0.82
N CYS A 76 14.57 5.97 -0.32
CA CYS A 76 13.98 6.29 -1.62
C CYS A 76 14.17 5.18 -2.65
N LEU A 77 13.25 5.11 -3.60
CA LEU A 77 13.29 4.22 -4.76
C LEU A 77 13.65 5.04 -5.99
N ILE A 78 14.84 4.81 -6.56
CA ILE A 78 15.36 5.58 -7.69
C ILE A 78 15.58 4.69 -8.91
N ARG A 79 15.32 5.23 -10.10
CA ARG A 79 15.59 4.52 -11.35
C ARG A 79 17.06 4.65 -11.67
N HIS A 80 17.75 3.52 -11.71
CA HIS A 80 19.15 3.46 -12.09
C HIS A 80 19.31 2.82 -13.47
N ASN A 81 19.88 3.58 -14.40
CA ASN A 81 20.20 3.07 -15.74
C ASN A 81 21.71 3.10 -15.98
N ALA A 82 22.37 1.93 -15.91
CA ALA A 82 23.83 1.83 -16.04
C ALA A 82 24.38 2.38 -17.37
N ALA A 83 23.63 2.25 -18.48
CA ALA A 83 24.03 2.76 -19.79
C ALA A 83 23.93 4.28 -19.87
N VAL A 84 22.92 4.85 -19.18
CA VAL A 84 22.76 6.29 -19.01
C VAL A 84 23.81 6.83 -18.02
N MET A 85 24.23 6.04 -17.04
CA MET A 85 25.13 6.44 -15.94
C MET A 85 26.63 6.51 -16.27
N ALA A 86 27.03 6.34 -17.53
CA ALA A 86 28.43 6.55 -17.95
C ALA A 86 28.83 8.04 -17.81
N GLY A 87 29.31 8.41 -16.62
CA GLY A 87 29.64 9.79 -16.25
C GLY A 87 28.53 10.55 -15.51
N LYS A 88 27.54 9.85 -14.94
CA LYS A 88 26.44 10.46 -14.18
C LYS A 88 26.35 9.88 -12.76
N GLU A 89 25.67 10.60 -11.89
CA GLU A 89 25.55 10.29 -10.46
C GLU A 89 24.16 10.63 -9.95
N TYR A 90 23.55 9.72 -9.18
CA TYR A 90 22.36 10.02 -8.38
C TYR A 90 22.79 10.42 -6.99
N ARG A 91 22.19 11.48 -6.43
CA ARG A 91 22.52 11.90 -5.07
C ARG A 91 21.29 12.14 -4.22
N ILE A 92 21.29 11.53 -3.04
CA ILE A 92 20.34 11.81 -1.96
C ILE A 92 21.03 12.76 -1.00
N ALA A 93 20.41 13.90 -0.72
CA ALA A 93 21.00 14.99 0.02
C ALA A 93 20.40 15.10 1.43
N ALA A 94 21.27 15.25 2.44
CA ALA A 94 20.90 15.49 3.82
C ALA A 94 21.68 16.68 4.38
N ARG A 95 21.05 17.42 5.31
CA ARG A 95 21.61 18.63 5.94
C ARG A 95 22.07 19.68 4.91
N VAL A 96 21.27 19.87 3.87
CA VAL A 96 21.48 20.87 2.82
C VAL A 96 21.40 22.27 3.40
N GLY A 97 22.41 23.09 3.11
CA GLY A 97 22.55 24.46 3.58
C GLY A 97 23.48 25.28 2.69
N GLY A 98 23.91 26.44 3.21
CA GLY A 98 24.78 27.35 2.47
C GLY A 98 24.07 28.04 1.30
N THR A 99 24.86 28.53 0.34
CA THR A 99 24.37 29.20 -0.88
C THR A 99 25.10 28.67 -2.10
N ALA A 100 24.62 28.97 -3.31
CA ALA A 100 25.35 28.66 -4.54
C ALA A 100 26.80 29.19 -4.48
N GLY A 101 27.77 28.32 -4.77
CA GLY A 101 29.21 28.56 -4.63
C GLY A 101 29.80 28.34 -3.22
N ASN A 102 28.96 28.23 -2.19
CA ASN A 102 29.32 27.96 -0.79
C ASN A 102 28.38 26.89 -0.21
N GLU A 103 28.19 25.80 -0.95
CA GLU A 103 27.25 24.74 -0.61
C GLU A 103 27.73 23.92 0.59
N ASP A 104 26.77 23.54 1.45
CA ASP A 104 26.97 22.67 2.61
C ASP A 104 25.97 21.51 2.55
N ALA A 105 26.42 20.25 2.52
CA ALA A 105 25.54 19.08 2.58
C ALA A 105 26.31 17.78 2.73
N TYR A 106 25.61 16.74 3.17
CA TYR A 106 26.04 15.35 2.99
C TYR A 106 25.23 14.67 1.89
N PHE A 107 25.87 13.73 1.19
CA PHE A 107 25.22 12.96 0.13
C PHE A 107 25.50 11.47 0.24
N LEU A 108 24.49 10.67 -0.09
CA LEU A 108 24.71 9.34 -0.68
C LEU A 108 24.78 9.51 -2.19
N ILE A 109 25.92 9.16 -2.79
CA ILE A 109 26.11 9.14 -4.24
C ILE A 109 26.08 7.70 -4.74
N LEU A 110 25.25 7.44 -5.74
CA LEU A 110 25.25 6.21 -6.51
C LEU A 110 25.77 6.50 -7.93
N THR A 111 26.85 5.84 -8.31
CA THR A 111 27.42 5.86 -9.67
C THR A 111 27.22 4.51 -10.34
N ALA A 112 27.60 4.39 -11.62
CA ALA A 112 27.58 3.11 -12.33
C ALA A 112 28.41 1.99 -11.67
N SER A 113 29.37 2.32 -10.80
CA SER A 113 30.31 1.34 -10.22
C SER A 113 30.65 1.56 -8.75
N GLN A 114 30.10 2.59 -8.11
CA GLN A 114 30.44 2.96 -6.74
C GLN A 114 29.24 3.48 -5.96
N ILE A 115 29.28 3.26 -4.66
CA ILE A 115 28.48 3.99 -3.68
C ILE A 115 29.46 4.85 -2.86
N ILE A 116 29.10 6.10 -2.61
CA ILE A 116 29.97 7.08 -1.93
C ILE A 116 29.15 7.85 -0.88
N ILE A 117 29.71 8.03 0.32
CA ILE A 117 29.28 9.09 1.23
C ILE A 117 30.13 10.32 0.92
N HIS A 118 29.50 11.41 0.47
CA HIS A 118 30.16 12.63 0.03
C HIS A 118 29.75 13.83 0.88
N LYS A 119 30.58 14.87 0.89
CA LYS A 119 30.31 16.13 1.60
C LYS A 119 30.67 17.34 0.76
N TYR A 120 29.80 18.35 0.78
CA TYR A 120 30.14 19.74 0.46
C TYR A 120 30.30 20.54 1.73
N SER A 121 31.39 21.30 1.85
CA SER A 121 31.60 22.26 2.93
C SER A 121 32.16 23.57 2.39
N ALA A 122 31.40 24.65 2.52
CA ALA A 122 31.67 25.94 1.89
C ALA A 122 32.04 25.79 0.39
N GLY A 123 31.29 24.94 -0.32
CA GLY A 123 31.49 24.64 -1.73
C GLY A 123 32.67 23.70 -2.05
N GLY A 124 33.47 23.29 -1.06
CA GLY A 124 34.54 22.31 -1.21
C GLY A 124 34.01 20.87 -1.19
N ALA A 125 34.47 20.02 -2.12
CA ALA A 125 34.00 18.64 -2.30
C ALA A 125 34.94 17.60 -1.68
N SER A 126 34.40 16.62 -0.96
CA SER A 126 35.19 15.52 -0.37
C SER A 126 34.41 14.22 -0.24
N ASN A 127 35.06 13.08 -0.52
CA ASN A 127 34.51 11.75 -0.23
C ASN A 127 34.87 11.35 1.20
N LEU A 128 33.88 10.93 1.99
CA LEU A 128 34.07 10.44 3.36
C LEU A 128 34.23 8.91 3.39
N ALA A 129 33.48 8.19 2.54
CA ALA A 129 33.58 6.74 2.38
C ALA A 129 33.23 6.33 0.95
N THR A 130 33.78 5.22 0.46
CA THR A 130 33.53 4.71 -0.90
C THR A 130 33.61 3.19 -0.91
N VAL A 131 32.70 2.54 -1.64
CA VAL A 131 32.73 1.09 -1.90
C VAL A 131 32.39 0.84 -3.36
N THR A 132 33.00 -0.20 -3.94
CA THR A 132 32.64 -0.67 -5.28
C THR A 132 31.24 -1.26 -5.26
N TYR A 133 30.45 -0.93 -6.27
CA TYR A 133 29.08 -1.40 -6.44
C TYR A 133 28.91 -2.04 -7.82
N SER A 134 28.41 -3.27 -7.85
CA SER A 134 28.11 -4.02 -9.07
C SER A 134 26.61 -4.30 -9.24
N GLY A 135 25.77 -3.75 -8.36
CA GLY A 135 24.49 -4.32 -7.96
C GLY A 135 23.33 -4.30 -8.95
N ILE A 136 23.52 -3.91 -10.22
CA ILE A 136 22.43 -3.83 -11.21
C ILE A 136 22.84 -4.44 -12.58
N GLY A 137 24.01 -5.06 -12.67
CA GLY A 137 24.37 -5.91 -13.83
C GLY A 137 24.39 -5.22 -15.20
N GLY A 138 24.48 -3.89 -15.26
CA GLY A 138 24.47 -3.14 -16.51
C GLY A 138 23.08 -2.93 -17.13
N THR A 139 22.01 -3.42 -16.50
CA THR A 139 20.63 -3.20 -16.96
C THR A 139 20.00 -2.01 -16.26
N GLU A 140 19.04 -1.37 -16.92
CA GLU A 140 18.15 -0.39 -16.30
C GLU A 140 17.23 -1.07 -15.27
N GLY A 141 17.02 -0.42 -14.12
CA GLY A 141 16.12 -0.93 -13.09
C GLY A 141 16.01 -0.01 -11.89
N TRP A 142 15.04 -0.29 -11.02
CA TRP A 142 14.81 0.47 -9.80
C TRP A 142 15.63 -0.08 -8.63
N VAL A 143 16.21 0.82 -7.83
CA VAL A 143 16.98 0.46 -6.64
C VAL A 143 16.55 1.26 -5.43
N TRP A 144 16.49 0.57 -4.31
CA TRP A 144 16.33 1.17 -3.01
C TRP A 144 17.64 1.78 -2.56
N CYS A 145 17.58 3.00 -2.06
CA CYS A 145 18.69 3.68 -1.42
C CYS A 145 18.26 4.14 -0.03
N ARG A 146 19.09 3.85 0.97
CA ARG A 146 18.92 4.35 2.33
C ARG A 146 20.12 5.17 2.75
N PHE A 147 19.87 6.41 3.19
CA PHE A 147 20.89 7.33 3.70
C PHE A 147 20.49 7.86 5.07
N ARG A 148 21.31 7.57 6.08
CA ARG A 148 21.06 7.95 7.47
C ARG A 148 22.16 8.85 8.01
N VAL A 149 21.76 9.93 8.67
CA VAL A 149 22.65 10.84 9.41
C VAL A 149 22.15 10.92 10.85
N SER A 150 22.99 10.53 11.80
CA SER A 150 22.66 10.50 13.24
C SER A 150 23.83 11.07 14.04
N GLY A 151 23.66 12.27 14.61
CA GLY A 151 24.76 13.01 15.22
C GLY A 151 25.85 13.31 14.19
N SER A 152 27.06 12.81 14.43
CA SER A 152 28.17 12.88 13.47
C SER A 152 28.32 11.62 12.61
N ASN A 153 27.49 10.59 12.79
CA ASN A 153 27.63 9.34 12.05
C ASN A 153 26.76 9.35 10.79
N LEU A 154 27.32 8.85 9.70
CA LEU A 154 26.66 8.73 8.41
C LEU A 154 26.68 7.26 7.96
N TYR A 155 25.56 6.80 7.43
CA TYR A 155 25.38 5.42 7.00
C TYR A 155 24.68 5.39 5.64
N ALA A 156 25.11 4.48 4.76
CA ALA A 156 24.46 4.31 3.48
C ALA A 156 24.40 2.84 3.07
N LYS A 157 23.32 2.46 2.39
CA LYS A 157 23.18 1.18 1.68
C LYS A 157 22.24 1.30 0.49
N VAL A 158 22.45 0.42 -0.48
CA VAL A 158 21.72 0.38 -1.76
C VAL A 158 21.50 -1.08 -2.12
N TRP A 159 20.29 -1.43 -2.55
CA TRP A 159 19.92 -2.78 -2.98
C TRP A 159 18.87 -2.73 -4.08
N ARG A 160 18.69 -3.83 -4.83
CA ARG A 160 17.72 -3.85 -5.92
C ARG A 160 16.29 -3.84 -5.36
N ARG A 161 15.35 -3.25 -6.11
CA ARG A 161 13.92 -3.22 -5.74
C ARG A 161 13.35 -4.60 -5.39
N ASP A 162 13.81 -5.63 -6.09
CA ASP A 162 13.40 -7.03 -6.01
C ASP A 162 14.24 -7.86 -5.01
N THR A 163 14.94 -7.22 -4.09
CA THR A 163 15.77 -7.90 -3.08
C THR A 163 15.49 -7.37 -1.68
N VAL A 164 15.74 -8.21 -0.68
CA VAL A 164 15.60 -7.83 0.74
C VAL A 164 16.64 -6.76 1.10
N GLU A 165 16.26 -5.83 1.98
CA GLU A 165 17.19 -4.85 2.56
C GLU A 165 18.38 -5.57 3.22
N PRO A 166 19.63 -5.21 2.90
CA PRO A 166 20.78 -5.76 3.61
C PRO A 166 20.75 -5.40 5.10
N ASP A 167 21.00 -6.38 5.96
CA ASP A 167 21.08 -6.17 7.43
C ASP A 167 22.17 -5.15 7.78
N ASP A 168 23.34 -5.29 7.15
CA ASP A 168 24.51 -4.46 7.39
C ASP A 168 24.52 -3.18 6.53
N TRP A 169 25.07 -2.10 7.10
CA TRP A 169 25.37 -0.89 6.34
C TRP A 169 26.54 -1.11 5.38
N LEU A 170 26.35 -0.80 4.10
CA LEU A 170 27.42 -0.90 3.09
C LEU A 170 28.53 0.12 3.33
N LEU A 171 28.17 1.32 3.80
CA LEU A 171 29.11 2.39 4.13
C LEU A 171 28.79 2.97 5.50
N THR A 172 29.86 3.32 6.21
CA THR A 172 29.81 4.11 7.44
C THR A 172 30.88 5.20 7.39
N ALA A 173 30.58 6.39 7.92
CA ALA A 173 31.53 7.49 8.06
C ALA A 173 31.20 8.31 9.32
N SER A 174 32.15 9.13 9.79
CA SER A 174 31.93 10.08 10.87
C SER A 174 32.40 11.47 10.49
N ASP A 175 31.49 12.44 10.49
CA ASP A 175 31.73 13.85 10.21
C ASP A 175 30.64 14.70 10.90
N GLY A 176 31.04 15.73 11.65
CA GLY A 176 30.13 16.61 12.39
C GLY A 176 30.05 18.04 11.84
N THR A 177 30.51 18.28 10.61
CA THR A 177 30.63 19.63 10.02
C THR A 177 29.28 20.33 9.88
N HIS A 178 28.23 19.60 9.47
CA HIS A 178 26.89 20.17 9.29
C HIS A 178 25.98 19.66 10.40
N ALA A 179 25.41 20.56 11.20
CA ALA A 179 24.58 20.18 12.34
C ALA A 179 23.13 19.85 11.96
N SER A 180 22.59 20.54 10.94
CA SER A 180 21.23 20.40 10.43
C SER A 180 21.10 21.04 9.06
N GLY A 181 20.02 20.75 8.34
CA GLY A 181 19.71 21.39 7.05
C GLY A 181 18.61 20.65 6.31
N ALA A 182 18.24 21.16 5.15
CA ALA A 182 17.16 20.60 4.33
C ALA A 182 17.52 19.21 3.77
N VAL A 183 16.52 18.52 3.23
CA VAL A 183 16.61 17.13 2.75
C VAL A 183 15.99 17.04 1.36
N GLY A 184 16.58 16.25 0.47
CA GLY A 184 16.00 16.02 -0.86
C GLY A 184 16.93 15.30 -1.83
N LEU A 185 16.82 15.65 -3.11
CA LEU A 185 17.54 15.00 -4.21
C LEU A 185 18.45 16.01 -4.91
N PHE A 186 19.65 15.58 -5.28
CA PHE A 186 20.65 16.42 -5.93
C PHE A 186 21.07 15.85 -7.27
N ASN A 187 21.26 16.75 -8.24
CA ASN A 187 21.84 16.46 -9.53
C ASN A 187 22.96 17.47 -9.87
N PHE A 188 24.03 17.00 -10.52
CA PHE A 188 25.10 17.88 -11.03
C PHE A 188 25.06 18.05 -12.55
N TYR A 189 24.77 16.95 -13.25
CA TYR A 189 25.01 16.84 -14.68
C TYR A 189 23.78 17.32 -15.47
N ASN A 190 24.02 17.97 -16.61
CA ASN A 190 22.96 18.52 -17.46
C ASN A 190 22.23 17.50 -18.34
N ASN A 191 22.52 16.22 -18.17
CA ASN A 191 22.01 15.15 -19.03
C ASN A 191 21.62 13.91 -18.21
N ALA A 192 21.52 14.05 -16.89
CA ALA A 192 21.09 13.00 -15.98
C ALA A 192 19.69 13.35 -15.52
N ASP A 193 18.70 12.49 -15.77
CA ASP A 193 17.40 12.63 -15.14
C ASP A 193 17.44 11.82 -13.84
N ILE A 194 16.95 12.39 -12.75
CA ILE A 194 16.72 11.62 -11.51
C ILE A 194 15.24 11.30 -11.46
N ASP A 195 14.93 10.02 -11.58
CA ASP A 195 13.58 9.52 -11.40
C ASP A 195 13.49 8.88 -10.01
N CYS A 196 12.59 9.40 -9.19
CA CYS A 196 12.30 8.90 -7.85
C CYS A 196 10.83 8.51 -7.75
N GLU A 197 10.55 7.22 -7.53
CA GLU A 197 9.19 6.66 -7.45
C GLU A 197 8.65 6.68 -6.01
N TYR A 198 9.54 6.69 -5.03
CA TYR A 198 9.19 6.78 -3.61
C TYR A 198 10.24 7.56 -2.85
N PHE A 199 9.81 8.44 -1.95
CA PHE A 199 10.69 9.18 -1.05
C PHE A 199 10.10 9.22 0.36
N GLU A 200 10.86 8.76 1.35
CA GLU A 200 10.53 8.87 2.77
C GLU A 200 11.70 9.44 3.56
N CYS A 201 11.39 10.32 4.51
CA CYS A 201 12.34 10.82 5.49
C CYS A 201 11.75 10.75 6.90
N VAL A 202 12.49 10.14 7.82
CA VAL A 202 12.17 10.14 9.25
C VAL A 202 13.18 11.00 10.01
N THR A 203 12.68 11.96 10.78
CA THR A 203 13.48 12.95 11.51
C THR A 203 13.65 12.60 12.98
N GLY A 204 14.71 13.11 13.62
CA GLY A 204 14.91 12.99 15.06
C GLY A 204 15.28 11.58 15.52
N GLY A 205 16.10 10.88 14.73
CA GLY A 205 16.69 9.59 15.09
C GLY A 205 15.80 8.37 14.85
N GLY A 206 14.62 8.56 14.25
CA GLY A 206 13.77 7.45 13.82
C GLY A 206 14.35 6.70 12.64
N THR A 207 13.64 5.67 12.19
CA THR A 207 14.06 4.84 11.06
C THR A 207 12.93 4.80 10.05
N ALA A 208 13.27 5.09 8.80
CA ALA A 208 12.33 4.96 7.70
C ALA A 208 11.78 3.54 7.64
N THR A 209 10.54 3.38 7.21
CA THR A 209 9.92 2.09 6.93
C THR A 209 9.80 1.93 5.43
N PHE A 210 9.72 0.68 4.97
CA PHE A 210 9.23 0.49 3.60
C PHE A 210 7.81 1.04 3.49
N PRO A 211 7.37 1.47 2.29
CA PRO A 211 5.96 1.72 2.08
C PRO A 211 5.14 0.50 2.52
N PRO A 212 3.87 0.68 2.92
CA PRO A 212 3.02 -0.40 3.42
C PRO A 212 3.12 -1.68 2.56
N ALA A 213 2.86 -2.85 3.12
CA ALA A 213 3.31 -4.10 2.50
C ALA A 213 2.70 -4.42 1.10
N GLY A 214 1.62 -3.74 0.68
CA GLY A 214 1.11 -3.81 -0.69
C GLY A 214 2.00 -3.27 -1.82
N TRP A 215 3.20 -2.81 -1.48
CA TRP A 215 3.96 -1.82 -2.26
C TRP A 215 5.41 -2.27 -2.57
N ILE A 216 5.81 -3.49 -2.17
CA ILE A 216 7.06 -4.13 -2.62
C ILE A 216 6.73 -5.14 -3.72
N GLY A 217 7.48 -5.06 -4.82
CA GLY A 217 7.24 -5.80 -6.04
C GLY A 217 6.99 -7.29 -5.83
N ASP A 218 5.90 -7.73 -6.44
CA ASP A 218 5.69 -9.09 -6.92
C ASP A 218 5.70 -10.16 -5.82
N SER A 219 4.60 -10.19 -5.05
CA SER A 219 4.00 -11.47 -4.67
C SER A 219 3.78 -12.28 -5.96
N LYS A 220 4.80 -12.98 -6.46
CA LYS A 220 4.77 -13.85 -7.66
C LYS A 220 3.94 -15.10 -7.43
N PHE A 221 2.71 -14.87 -7.01
CA PHE A 221 1.55 -15.71 -7.11
C PHE A 221 0.39 -14.89 -7.71
N GLY A 222 0.69 -14.06 -8.72
CA GLY A 222 -0.34 -13.34 -9.46
C GLY A 222 -1.28 -14.30 -10.22
N PRO A 223 -2.56 -13.91 -10.40
CA PRO A 223 -3.54 -14.72 -11.13
C PRO A 223 -3.09 -14.93 -12.57
N LEU A 224 -2.89 -16.17 -12.99
CA LEU A 224 -2.81 -16.46 -14.41
C LEU A 224 -4.22 -16.62 -14.97
N TYR A 225 -4.91 -15.52 -15.28
CA TYR A 225 -6.21 -15.61 -15.96
C TYR A 225 -6.02 -16.05 -17.41
N ILE A 226 -6.43 -17.29 -17.74
CA ILE A 226 -6.50 -17.76 -19.14
C ILE A 226 -7.97 -17.99 -19.48
N PRO A 227 -8.56 -17.19 -20.38
CA PRO A 227 -9.89 -17.45 -20.90
C PRO A 227 -9.78 -18.57 -21.95
N ASP A 228 -9.82 -19.83 -21.52
CA ASP A 228 -10.19 -20.93 -22.43
C ASP A 228 -11.37 -21.71 -21.81
N SER A 229 -12.27 -22.10 -22.70
CA SER A 229 -13.70 -22.38 -22.50
C SER A 229 -14.05 -23.83 -22.11
N SER A 230 -13.07 -24.65 -21.79
CA SER A 230 -13.30 -26.06 -21.41
C SER A 230 -13.36 -26.23 -19.90
N GLN A 231 -14.58 -26.40 -19.37
CA GLN A 231 -14.83 -26.81 -17.99
C GLN A 231 -14.46 -28.29 -17.80
N ILE A 232 -13.69 -28.62 -16.76
CA ILE A 232 -13.47 -30.01 -16.34
C ILE A 232 -13.79 -30.11 -14.86
N TYR A 233 -14.63 -31.10 -14.54
CA TYR A 233 -14.85 -31.55 -13.18
C TYR A 233 -13.67 -32.41 -12.72
N MET A 234 -12.97 -31.96 -11.68
CA MET A 234 -11.83 -32.69 -11.13
C MET A 234 -12.08 -33.14 -9.70
N ASN A 235 -11.76 -34.40 -9.44
CA ASN A 235 -11.82 -34.95 -8.08
C ASN A 235 -10.60 -34.54 -7.23
N SER A 236 -9.48 -34.18 -7.86
CA SER A 236 -8.31 -33.61 -7.18
C SER A 236 -7.43 -32.82 -8.14
N ALA A 237 -6.93 -31.67 -7.69
CA ALA A 237 -6.00 -30.81 -8.42
C ALA A 237 -4.72 -30.58 -7.62
N ARG A 238 -3.63 -30.22 -8.31
CA ARG A 238 -2.48 -29.60 -7.68
C ARG A 238 -1.81 -28.59 -8.61
N ALA A 239 -1.42 -27.45 -8.08
CA ALA A 239 -0.51 -26.53 -8.77
C ALA A 239 0.82 -26.41 -8.05
N MET A 240 1.85 -26.25 -8.86
CA MET A 240 3.20 -25.97 -8.43
C MET A 240 3.34 -24.46 -8.22
N GLY A 241 3.77 -24.09 -7.02
CA GLY A 241 4.21 -22.74 -6.70
C GLY A 241 5.72 -22.67 -6.59
N GLY A 242 6.43 -22.63 -7.73
CA GLY A 242 7.86 -22.31 -7.80
C GLY A 242 8.81 -23.00 -6.78
N ILE A 243 9.99 -22.41 -6.61
CA ILE A 243 10.85 -22.60 -5.43
C ILE A 243 10.87 -21.26 -4.73
N MET A 244 10.59 -21.23 -3.42
CA MET A 244 10.75 -20.01 -2.63
C MET A 244 12.24 -19.73 -2.45
N VAL A 245 12.70 -18.64 -3.06
CA VAL A 245 14.12 -18.21 -3.00
C VAL A 245 14.40 -17.25 -1.85
N GLU A 246 13.36 -16.65 -1.26
CA GLU A 246 13.49 -15.72 -0.15
C GLU A 246 13.39 -16.43 1.20
N ALA A 247 14.44 -16.30 2.00
CA ALA A 247 14.47 -16.85 3.35
C ALA A 247 13.49 -16.13 4.28
N GLY A 248 12.83 -16.88 5.17
CA GLY A 248 12.01 -16.31 6.24
C GLY A 248 10.60 -15.86 5.85
N ARG A 249 10.14 -16.11 4.62
CA ARG A 249 8.74 -15.89 4.24
C ARG A 249 7.82 -16.84 4.99
N ARG A 250 6.61 -16.38 5.30
CA ARG A 250 5.57 -17.17 5.96
C ARG A 250 4.32 -17.21 5.10
N LEU A 251 3.69 -18.37 4.98
CA LEU A 251 2.39 -18.56 4.34
C LEU A 251 1.31 -17.86 5.17
N ARG A 252 0.45 -17.09 4.51
CA ARG A 252 -0.70 -16.39 5.10
C ARG A 252 -2.03 -16.84 4.55
N GLY A 253 -2.05 -17.33 3.33
CA GLY A 253 -3.28 -17.81 2.72
C GLY A 253 -3.06 -18.42 1.36
N VAL A 254 -4.16 -18.88 0.78
CA VAL A 254 -4.23 -19.38 -0.59
C VAL A 254 -5.52 -18.88 -1.25
N GLY A 255 -5.49 -18.71 -2.56
CA GLY A 255 -6.66 -18.41 -3.38
C GLY A 255 -6.84 -19.46 -4.47
N VAL A 256 -8.07 -19.89 -4.70
CA VAL A 256 -8.44 -20.75 -5.83
C VAL A 256 -9.59 -20.09 -6.57
N TYR A 257 -9.43 -19.85 -7.87
CA TYR A 257 -10.52 -19.33 -8.69
C TYR A 257 -11.51 -20.45 -9.00
N CYS A 258 -12.78 -20.20 -8.68
CA CYS A 258 -13.86 -21.17 -8.82
C CYS A 258 -14.86 -20.62 -9.84
N THR A 259 -15.17 -21.40 -10.89
CA THR A 259 -16.26 -21.03 -11.81
C THR A 259 -17.61 -21.34 -11.18
N ASP A 260 -17.72 -22.46 -10.47
CA ASP A 260 -18.85 -22.84 -9.63
C ASP A 260 -18.33 -23.48 -8.34
N HIS A 261 -18.65 -22.86 -7.20
CA HIS A 261 -18.33 -23.35 -5.85
C HIS A 261 -19.58 -23.79 -5.09
N SER A 262 -20.45 -24.54 -5.74
CA SER A 262 -21.60 -25.18 -5.07
C SER A 262 -21.22 -26.39 -4.22
N ASP A 263 -20.05 -26.99 -4.46
CA ASP A 263 -19.54 -28.16 -3.73
C ASP A 263 -18.39 -27.82 -2.76
N GLU A 264 -18.28 -28.60 -1.68
CA GLU A 264 -17.20 -28.44 -0.69
C GLU A 264 -15.86 -28.92 -1.27
N VAL A 265 -14.88 -28.02 -1.38
CA VAL A 265 -13.48 -28.39 -1.64
C VAL A 265 -12.63 -28.31 -0.38
N ARG A 266 -11.62 -29.17 -0.28
CA ARG A 266 -10.58 -29.08 0.76
C ARG A 266 -9.28 -28.59 0.13
N VAL A 267 -8.59 -27.66 0.76
CA VAL A 267 -7.34 -27.07 0.23
C VAL A 267 -6.21 -27.22 1.24
N ALA A 268 -5.01 -27.57 0.77
CA ALA A 268 -3.80 -27.65 1.58
C ALA A 268 -2.56 -27.17 0.82
N VAL A 269 -1.53 -26.79 1.58
CA VAL A 269 -0.21 -26.43 1.07
C VAL A 269 0.84 -27.41 1.60
N TYR A 270 1.70 -27.90 0.71
CA TYR A 270 2.84 -28.74 1.02
C TYR A 270 4.15 -28.07 0.61
N SER A 271 5.25 -28.42 1.29
CA SER A 271 6.62 -28.02 0.92
C SER A 271 7.54 -29.22 0.78
N GLY A 272 8.45 -29.20 -0.20
CA GLY A 272 9.36 -30.31 -0.50
C GLY A 272 9.00 -30.97 -1.83
N GLY A 273 9.17 -32.29 -1.96
CA GLY A 273 9.03 -32.90 -3.28
C GLY A 273 10.24 -32.63 -4.17
N THR A 274 10.04 -32.83 -5.46
CA THR A 274 10.95 -32.31 -6.49
C THR A 274 10.15 -31.69 -7.61
N LEU A 275 10.68 -30.64 -8.25
CA LEU A 275 10.07 -30.08 -9.47
C LEU A 275 9.93 -31.14 -10.57
N ALA A 276 10.81 -32.15 -10.58
CA ALA A 276 10.82 -33.20 -11.57
C ALA A 276 9.67 -34.20 -11.41
N ASN A 277 9.42 -34.63 -10.17
CA ASN A 277 8.59 -35.80 -9.87
C ASN A 277 7.34 -35.45 -9.02
N GLY A 278 7.20 -34.20 -8.57
CA GLY A 278 6.05 -33.75 -7.78
C GLY A 278 6.25 -33.88 -6.27
N PRO A 279 5.18 -33.63 -5.49
CA PRO A 279 5.20 -33.72 -4.03
C PRO A 279 5.31 -35.16 -3.50
N GLY A 280 4.87 -36.18 -4.25
CA GLY A 280 4.94 -37.59 -3.85
C GLY A 280 6.19 -38.33 -4.34
N ALA A 281 7.26 -37.60 -4.68
CA ALA A 281 8.50 -38.17 -5.18
C ALA A 281 9.13 -39.09 -4.13
N SER A 282 9.28 -40.37 -4.44
CA SER A 282 9.82 -41.36 -3.50
C SER A 282 11.20 -40.94 -2.96
N GLY A 283 11.33 -40.88 -1.63
CA GLY A 283 12.55 -40.46 -0.95
C GLY A 283 12.80 -38.94 -0.95
N SER A 284 11.83 -38.15 -1.37
CA SER A 284 11.83 -36.69 -1.31
C SER A 284 10.41 -36.18 -1.15
N GLU A 285 9.58 -36.86 -0.36
CA GLU A 285 8.16 -36.54 -0.19
C GLU A 285 7.98 -35.13 0.40
N ALA A 286 7.00 -34.38 -0.12
CA ALA A 286 6.64 -33.09 0.43
C ALA A 286 5.94 -33.26 1.78
N THR A 287 6.25 -32.39 2.73
CA THR A 287 5.64 -32.32 4.06
C THR A 287 4.47 -31.35 4.02
N LEU A 288 3.37 -31.67 4.72
CA LEU A 288 2.21 -30.79 4.83
C LEU A 288 2.60 -29.54 5.63
N LEU A 289 2.48 -28.36 5.02
CA LEU A 289 2.67 -27.09 5.72
C LEU A 289 1.41 -26.66 6.45
N TYR A 290 0.28 -26.68 5.75
CA TYR A 290 -1.00 -26.25 6.31
C TYR A 290 -2.18 -26.89 5.58
N ASP A 291 -3.19 -27.31 6.32
CA ASP A 291 -4.47 -27.80 5.81
C ASP A 291 -5.54 -26.77 6.17
N PHE A 292 -6.07 -26.07 5.16
CA PHE A 292 -7.09 -25.05 5.35
C PHE A 292 -8.47 -25.64 5.66
N GLY A 293 -8.59 -26.97 5.62
CA GLY A 293 -9.84 -27.65 5.84
C GLY A 293 -10.79 -27.48 4.66
N LYS A 294 -12.07 -27.72 4.93
CA LYS A 294 -13.12 -27.59 3.94
C LYS A 294 -13.48 -26.13 3.72
N THR A 295 -13.71 -25.79 2.48
CA THR A 295 -14.36 -24.57 2.06
C THR A 295 -15.86 -24.78 2.07
N SER A 296 -16.61 -23.72 2.33
CA SER A 296 -18.06 -23.65 2.15
C SER A 296 -18.37 -22.35 1.44
N GLY A 297 -19.20 -22.37 0.40
CA GLY A 297 -19.49 -21.18 -0.38
C GLY A 297 -20.57 -21.42 -1.42
N ILE A 298 -20.92 -20.35 -2.13
CA ILE A 298 -21.77 -20.37 -3.34
C ILE A 298 -21.16 -19.45 -4.41
N VAL A 299 -19.83 -19.28 -4.37
CA VAL A 299 -19.14 -18.29 -5.19
C VAL A 299 -19.10 -18.77 -6.64
N VAL A 300 -19.40 -17.88 -7.58
CA VAL A 300 -19.48 -18.18 -9.01
C VAL A 300 -18.58 -17.19 -9.73
N ASN A 301 -17.63 -17.70 -10.52
CA ASN A 301 -16.62 -16.90 -11.23
C ASN A 301 -15.83 -15.95 -10.32
N ASP A 302 -15.34 -16.47 -9.18
CA ASP A 302 -14.63 -15.65 -8.20
C ASP A 302 -13.55 -16.45 -7.44
N TRP A 303 -12.74 -15.77 -6.64
CA TRP A 303 -11.71 -16.34 -5.79
C TRP A 303 -12.29 -16.85 -4.47
N VAL A 304 -12.03 -18.12 -4.18
CA VAL A 304 -12.16 -18.68 -2.83
C VAL A 304 -10.83 -18.50 -2.12
N GLU A 305 -10.78 -17.53 -1.23
CA GLU A 305 -9.60 -17.17 -0.45
C GLU A 305 -9.67 -17.77 0.96
N LEU A 306 -8.57 -18.41 1.37
CA LEU A 306 -8.44 -19.07 2.66
C LEU A 306 -7.22 -18.52 3.37
N TRP A 307 -7.38 -18.19 4.65
CA TRP A 307 -6.35 -17.54 5.46
C TRP A 307 -5.89 -18.46 6.60
N CYS A 308 -4.64 -18.29 7.00
CA CYS A 308 -4.04 -18.99 8.13
C CYS A 308 -3.18 -18.07 8.98
N ASP A 309 -2.91 -18.51 10.21
CA ASP A 309 -1.84 -17.92 11.00
C ASP A 309 -0.50 -18.13 10.26
N PRO A 310 0.44 -17.18 10.34
CA PRO A 310 1.69 -17.24 9.58
C PRO A 310 2.47 -18.55 9.77
N VAL A 311 2.58 -19.37 8.71
CA VAL A 311 3.33 -20.64 8.73
C VAL A 311 4.68 -20.46 8.06
N ALA A 312 5.78 -20.77 8.74
CA ALA A 312 7.11 -20.67 8.16
C ALA A 312 7.25 -21.60 6.94
N ILE A 313 7.71 -21.04 5.82
CA ILE A 313 8.01 -21.81 4.62
C ILE A 313 9.50 -22.18 4.63
N PRO A 314 9.88 -23.45 4.44
CA PRO A 314 11.28 -23.81 4.33
C PRO A 314 11.92 -23.17 3.08
N ASP A 315 13.16 -22.70 3.23
CA ASP A 315 13.88 -22.04 2.14
C ASP A 315 14.25 -23.04 1.03
N SER A 316 14.26 -22.59 -0.22
CA SER A 316 14.78 -23.34 -1.38
C SER A 316 14.10 -24.70 -1.64
N VAL A 317 12.88 -24.91 -1.13
CA VAL A 317 12.07 -26.09 -1.46
C VAL A 317 10.85 -25.73 -2.32
N PRO A 318 10.34 -26.65 -3.15
CA PRO A 318 9.11 -26.41 -3.91
C PRO A 318 7.89 -26.28 -2.99
N LEU A 319 6.94 -25.42 -3.36
CA LEU A 319 5.61 -25.36 -2.76
C LEU A 319 4.55 -25.97 -3.67
N TRP A 320 3.54 -26.58 -3.05
CA TRP A 320 2.43 -27.22 -3.74
C TRP A 320 1.12 -26.83 -3.11
N ILE A 321 0.19 -26.29 -3.90
CA ILE A 321 -1.22 -26.17 -3.52
C ILE A 321 -1.93 -27.43 -4.00
N VAL A 322 -2.67 -28.08 -3.11
CA VAL A 322 -3.39 -29.32 -3.40
C VAL A 322 -4.86 -29.11 -3.04
N ILE A 323 -5.75 -29.56 -3.92
CA ILE A 323 -7.21 -29.42 -3.79
C ILE A 323 -7.84 -30.81 -3.94
N LYS A 324 -8.83 -31.12 -3.09
CA LYS A 324 -9.72 -32.28 -3.22
C LYS A 324 -11.15 -31.77 -3.37
N GLY A 325 -11.86 -32.22 -4.39
CA GLY A 325 -13.31 -32.03 -4.52
C GLY A 325 -14.06 -33.29 -4.07
N ASP A 326 -15.39 -33.21 -3.96
CA ASP A 326 -16.21 -34.40 -3.78
C ASP A 326 -16.35 -35.23 -5.07
N ASN A 327 -16.61 -36.52 -4.92
CA ASN A 327 -16.66 -37.48 -6.03
C ASN A 327 -17.94 -37.42 -6.89
N SER A 328 -18.93 -36.60 -6.52
CA SER A 328 -20.26 -36.62 -7.15
C SER A 328 -20.35 -35.67 -8.34
N SER A 329 -19.75 -34.50 -8.20
CA SER A 329 -19.73 -33.47 -9.24
C SER A 329 -18.31 -33.00 -9.52
N GLY A 330 -17.39 -33.01 -8.55
CA GLY A 330 -16.02 -32.51 -8.72
C GLY A 330 -15.97 -30.98 -8.69
N PHE A 331 -14.78 -30.43 -8.44
CA PHE A 331 -14.59 -28.97 -8.41
C PHE A 331 -14.47 -28.41 -9.84
N GLU A 332 -15.32 -27.44 -10.18
CA GLU A 332 -15.24 -26.77 -11.48
C GLU A 332 -14.23 -25.61 -11.42
N THR A 333 -13.17 -25.74 -12.22
CA THR A 333 -12.13 -24.73 -12.37
C THR A 333 -11.83 -24.52 -13.83
N THR A 334 -11.49 -23.28 -14.18
CA THR A 334 -10.94 -22.95 -15.48
C THR A 334 -9.50 -23.42 -15.56
N TYR A 335 -9.11 -23.94 -16.72
CA TYR A 335 -7.70 -24.18 -17.06
C TYR A 335 -7.40 -23.59 -18.44
N GLY A 336 -6.18 -23.13 -18.61
CA GLY A 336 -5.71 -22.66 -19.90
C GLY A 336 -4.65 -23.58 -20.49
N ASN A 337 -4.69 -23.75 -21.80
CA ASN A 337 -3.62 -24.38 -22.60
C ASN A 337 -2.56 -23.38 -23.07
N THR A 338 -2.82 -22.08 -22.91
CA THR A 338 -1.99 -20.99 -23.44
C THR A 338 -1.09 -20.42 -22.35
N LEU A 339 0.21 -20.41 -22.63
CA LEU A 339 1.25 -20.10 -21.65
C LEU A 339 1.27 -18.59 -21.30
N GLY A 340 1.08 -18.25 -20.03
CA GLY A 340 1.48 -16.93 -19.52
C GLY A 340 2.99 -16.76 -19.57
N VAL A 341 3.46 -15.62 -20.07
CA VAL A 341 4.86 -15.36 -20.47
C VAL A 341 5.86 -15.13 -19.32
N THR A 342 5.55 -15.49 -18.07
CA THR A 342 6.46 -15.25 -16.94
C THR A 342 7.39 -16.44 -16.67
N SER A 343 8.70 -16.20 -16.74
CA SER A 343 9.80 -17.17 -16.62
C SER A 343 9.90 -17.92 -15.29
N ASP A 344 9.19 -17.48 -14.26
CA ASP A 344 9.40 -17.94 -12.88
C ASP A 344 8.41 -19.06 -12.48
N TYR A 345 7.42 -19.31 -13.34
CA TYR A 345 6.63 -20.52 -13.30
C TYR A 345 7.32 -21.59 -14.15
N GLN A 346 7.47 -22.82 -13.63
CA GLN A 346 7.67 -23.96 -14.51
C GLN A 346 6.39 -24.24 -15.29
N VAL A 347 6.16 -23.42 -16.32
CA VAL A 347 5.05 -23.48 -17.28
C VAL A 347 4.92 -24.82 -18.01
N ALA A 348 5.94 -25.68 -17.92
CA ALA A 348 5.94 -27.00 -18.54
C ALA A 348 5.24 -28.11 -17.71
N ARG A 349 4.79 -27.85 -16.46
CA ARG A 349 4.48 -28.95 -15.50
C ARG A 349 3.39 -28.69 -14.44
N GLY A 350 2.36 -27.89 -14.69
CA GLY A 350 1.12 -28.00 -13.89
C GLY A 350 0.52 -29.39 -14.13
N ARG A 351 0.35 -30.22 -13.09
CA ARG A 351 0.24 -31.69 -13.24
C ARG A 351 -1.04 -32.23 -12.58
N GLY A 352 -2.08 -32.52 -13.37
CA GLY A 352 -3.33 -33.14 -12.88
C GLY A 352 -3.20 -34.65 -12.60
N LEU A 353 -3.81 -35.14 -11.51
CA LEU A 353 -3.86 -36.56 -11.13
C LEU A 353 -5.09 -37.23 -11.77
N VAL A 354 -4.88 -38.28 -12.56
CA VAL A 354 -6.00 -39.07 -13.13
C VAL A 354 -6.36 -40.27 -12.24
N THR A 355 -5.52 -40.64 -11.26
CA THR A 355 -5.75 -41.81 -10.37
C THR A 355 -5.26 -41.63 -8.92
N ALA A 356 -6.23 -41.69 -7.99
CA ALA A 356 -6.27 -42.29 -6.64
C ALA A 356 -5.18 -42.07 -5.56
N GLN A 357 -4.12 -41.27 -5.74
CA GLN A 357 -3.10 -41.13 -4.67
C GLN A 357 -3.57 -40.34 -3.44
N VAL A 358 -4.41 -39.34 -3.68
CA VAL A 358 -5.05 -38.56 -2.64
C VAL A 358 -6.54 -38.86 -2.75
N GLY A 359 -7.12 -39.39 -1.67
CA GLY A 359 -8.56 -39.67 -1.64
C GLY A 359 -9.34 -38.41 -1.99
N THR A 360 -10.40 -38.59 -2.77
CA THR A 360 -11.27 -37.54 -3.32
C THR A 360 -12.47 -37.28 -2.42
N ASN A 361 -12.30 -37.57 -1.12
CA ASN A 361 -13.29 -37.25 -0.12
C ASN A 361 -12.79 -36.01 0.65
N PRO A 362 -13.47 -34.84 0.53
CA PRO A 362 -13.09 -33.63 1.25
C PRO A 362 -13.22 -33.76 2.78
N ASP A 363 -13.96 -34.76 3.29
CA ASP A 363 -14.01 -35.10 4.72
C ASP A 363 -12.66 -35.61 5.26
N VAL A 364 -11.81 -36.15 4.38
CA VAL A 364 -10.55 -36.78 4.78
C VAL A 364 -9.43 -35.75 4.75
N VAL A 365 -8.86 -35.50 5.94
CA VAL A 365 -7.64 -34.69 6.14
C VAL A 365 -6.52 -35.06 5.17
N TYR A 366 -5.69 -34.08 4.83
CA TYR A 366 -4.49 -34.32 4.03
C TYR A 366 -3.47 -35.16 4.81
N ALA A 367 -2.82 -36.11 4.13
CA ALA A 367 -1.80 -36.96 4.75
C ALA A 367 -0.46 -36.22 4.85
N ASP A 368 0.31 -36.49 5.90
CA ASP A 368 1.66 -35.97 6.07
C ASP A 368 2.64 -37.13 6.38
N PRO A 369 3.69 -37.36 5.55
CA PRO A 369 4.03 -36.65 4.32
C PRO A 369 3.06 -36.95 3.16
N PHE A 370 3.22 -36.25 2.04
CA PHE A 370 2.43 -36.46 0.83
C PHE A 370 2.55 -37.92 0.36
N PRO A 371 1.45 -38.62 0.00
CA PRO A 371 1.49 -40.03 -0.38
C PRO A 371 2.43 -40.32 -1.56
N THR A 372 3.20 -41.39 -1.46
CA THR A 372 4.14 -41.79 -2.51
C THR A 372 3.43 -42.35 -3.74
N GLY A 373 4.04 -42.14 -4.91
CA GLY A 373 3.79 -42.98 -6.09
C GLY A 373 3.87 -42.28 -7.44
N ASN A 374 3.75 -43.10 -8.48
CA ASN A 374 4.13 -42.78 -9.85
C ASN A 374 2.91 -42.55 -10.74
N ALA A 375 2.05 -41.58 -10.40
CA ALA A 375 0.99 -41.20 -11.31
C ALA A 375 1.55 -40.48 -12.55
N SER A 376 0.95 -40.73 -13.72
CA SER A 376 1.16 -39.89 -14.90
C SER A 376 0.30 -38.63 -14.77
N PHE A 377 0.83 -37.51 -15.26
CA PHE A 377 0.18 -36.21 -15.08
C PHE A 377 -0.06 -35.53 -16.43
N ALA A 378 -1.23 -34.90 -16.58
CA ALA A 378 -1.51 -34.03 -17.72
C ALA A 378 -1.02 -32.60 -17.42
N ASN A 379 -0.43 -31.95 -18.43
CA ASN A 379 -0.01 -30.55 -18.36
C ASN A 379 -1.23 -29.63 -18.46
N ALA A 380 -1.62 -29.02 -17.35
CA ALA A 380 -2.70 -28.02 -17.29
C ALA A 380 -2.28 -26.88 -16.36
N VAL A 381 -2.63 -25.64 -16.74
CA VAL A 381 -2.38 -24.46 -15.91
C VAL A 381 -3.67 -24.04 -15.22
N TRP A 382 -3.58 -23.76 -13.92
CA TRP A 382 -4.72 -23.55 -13.04
C TRP A 382 -4.65 -22.16 -12.39
N ASN A 383 -5.82 -21.57 -12.13
CA ASN A 383 -5.95 -20.24 -11.54
C ASN A 383 -5.86 -20.34 -10.00
N MET A 384 -4.65 -20.25 -9.45
CA MET A 384 -4.39 -20.28 -8.00
C MET A 384 -3.45 -19.16 -7.55
N ARG A 385 -3.53 -18.78 -6.28
CA ARG A 385 -2.67 -17.80 -5.59
C ARG A 385 -2.17 -18.33 -4.25
N ILE A 386 -1.01 -17.87 -3.81
CA ILE A 386 -0.49 -18.03 -2.45
C ILE A 386 -0.26 -16.63 -1.91
N TYR A 387 -0.76 -16.37 -0.70
CA TYR A 387 -0.52 -15.16 0.04
C TYR A 387 0.58 -15.41 1.06
N LEU A 388 1.59 -14.56 1.07
CA LEU A 388 2.74 -14.60 1.97
C LEU A 388 2.70 -13.41 2.93
N ASP A 389 3.47 -13.49 4.01
CA ASP A 389 3.64 -12.37 4.94
C ASP A 389 4.18 -11.15 4.19
N GLY A 390 3.45 -10.04 4.32
CA GLY A 390 3.72 -8.80 3.58
C GLY A 390 2.96 -8.66 2.26
N ASP A 391 2.13 -9.62 1.85
CA ASP A 391 1.35 -9.45 0.61
C ASP A 391 0.13 -8.52 0.81
N PRO A 392 -0.20 -7.66 -0.18
CA PRO A 392 -1.43 -6.86 -0.16
C PRO A 392 -2.64 -7.79 -0.10
N GLY A 393 -3.43 -7.69 0.97
CA GLY A 393 -4.65 -8.48 1.18
C GLY A 393 -4.59 -9.45 2.37
N ALA A 394 -3.40 -9.74 2.92
CA ALA A 394 -3.31 -10.58 4.12
C ALA A 394 -3.85 -9.84 5.36
N PRO A 395 -4.84 -10.38 6.10
CA PRO A 395 -5.38 -9.73 7.30
C PRO A 395 -4.30 -9.65 8.39
N THR A 396 -4.06 -8.48 8.98
CA THR A 396 -3.03 -8.29 10.02
C THR A 396 -3.52 -8.77 11.39
N THR A 397 -3.06 -9.95 11.84
CA THR A 397 -3.34 -10.45 13.19
C THR A 397 -2.37 -9.85 14.20
N THR A 398 -2.88 -9.10 15.18
CA THR A 398 -2.08 -8.56 16.30
C THR A 398 -2.15 -9.51 17.49
N THR A 399 -1.10 -10.28 17.76
CA THR A 399 -1.04 -11.19 18.92
C THR A 399 -0.37 -10.48 20.11
N THR A 400 -1.12 -10.27 21.19
CA THR A 400 -0.59 -9.68 22.43
C THR A 400 -0.18 -10.78 23.41
N THR A 401 1.12 -10.93 23.69
CA THR A 401 1.64 -11.87 24.69
C THR A 401 1.93 -11.14 26.00
N THR A 402 1.25 -11.50 27.09
CA THR A 402 1.48 -10.91 28.43
C THR A 402 2.35 -11.84 29.28
N THR A 403 3.54 -11.38 29.69
CA THR A 403 4.40 -12.09 30.66
C THR A 403 4.38 -11.32 31.99
N THR A 404 3.98 -11.98 33.08
CA THR A 404 3.91 -11.36 34.42
C THR A 404 5.14 -11.74 35.25
N THR A 405 5.91 -10.75 35.69
CA THR A 405 6.98 -10.91 36.71
C THR A 405 6.62 -10.04 37.91
N THR A 406 6.60 -10.62 39.12
CA THR A 406 6.23 -9.90 40.35
C THR A 406 7.50 -9.49 41.12
N THR A 407 7.70 -8.19 41.33
CA THR A 407 8.69 -7.63 42.26
C THR A 407 7.99 -6.67 43.21
N THR A 408 8.25 -6.78 44.52
CA THR A 408 7.63 -5.93 45.54
C THR A 408 8.49 -4.69 45.80
N THR A 409 7.95 -3.50 45.58
CA THR A 409 8.59 -2.20 45.86
C THR A 409 7.61 -1.31 46.62
N THR A 410 8.09 -0.56 47.63
CA THR A 410 7.25 0.38 48.41
C THR A 410 7.17 1.72 47.67
N LEU A 411 5.94 2.20 47.41
CA LEU A 411 5.65 3.39 46.60
C LEU A 411 5.26 4.58 47.47
N THR A 412 5.65 5.79 47.06
CA THR A 412 5.00 7.04 47.53
C THR A 412 4.25 7.62 46.32
N THR A 413 2.95 7.88 46.46
CA THR A 413 2.06 8.21 45.34
C THR A 413 1.66 9.69 45.37
N THR A 414 1.72 10.37 44.22
CA THR A 414 1.05 11.66 44.01
C THR A 414 0.10 11.50 42.83
N THR A 415 -1.16 11.89 43.01
CA THR A 415 -2.26 11.65 42.04
C THR A 415 -2.41 12.83 41.07
N SER A 416 -2.52 12.53 39.78
CA SER A 416 -3.04 13.45 38.76
C SER A 416 -4.00 12.71 37.82
N THR A 417 -5.01 13.45 37.34
CA THR A 417 -6.17 12.92 36.60
C THR A 417 -5.91 12.94 35.09
N SER A 418 -6.23 11.85 34.39
CA SER A 418 -6.21 11.77 32.92
C SER A 418 -7.57 12.10 32.33
N THR A 419 -7.60 12.78 31.19
CA THR A 419 -8.80 12.96 30.36
C THR A 419 -8.63 12.23 29.03
N THR A 420 -9.60 11.40 28.67
CA THR A 420 -9.67 10.72 27.38
C THR A 420 -10.56 11.54 26.45
N SER A 421 -10.07 11.88 25.26
CA SER A 421 -10.88 12.45 24.17
C SER A 421 -10.94 11.47 23.01
N THR A 422 -12.14 11.11 22.59
CA THR A 422 -12.37 10.24 21.43
C THR A 422 -12.82 11.13 20.28
N THR A 423 -12.09 11.11 19.17
CA THR A 423 -12.49 11.79 17.94
C THR A 423 -12.76 10.72 16.89
N THR A 424 -14.00 10.59 16.45
CA THR A 424 -14.39 9.66 15.39
C THR A 424 -14.37 10.42 14.07
N THR A 425 -13.35 10.20 13.24
CA THR A 425 -13.30 10.67 11.86
C THR A 425 -13.65 9.50 10.94
N THR A 426 -14.84 9.53 10.36
CA THR A 426 -15.25 8.57 9.33
C THR A 426 -14.60 8.99 8.02
N LEU A 427 -13.51 8.33 7.64
CA LEU A 427 -12.90 8.53 6.31
C LEU A 427 -13.80 7.84 5.30
N CYS A 428 -14.53 8.62 4.50
CA CYS A 428 -15.33 8.07 3.42
C CYS A 428 -14.64 8.34 2.09
N TRP A 429 -14.29 7.29 1.38
CA TRP A 429 -13.82 7.41 0.02
C TRP A 429 -14.69 6.50 -0.84
N TRP A 430 -15.61 7.10 -1.58
CA TRP A 430 -16.44 6.39 -2.53
C TRP A 430 -16.16 6.93 -3.92
N ASN A 431 -15.80 6.04 -4.86
CA ASN A 431 -15.54 6.42 -6.24
C ASN A 431 -16.26 5.49 -7.24
N ASP A 432 -16.45 6.03 -8.44
CA ASP A 432 -16.77 5.24 -9.62
C ASP A 432 -16.13 5.86 -10.85
N ASP A 433 -15.11 5.16 -11.37
CA ASP A 433 -14.39 5.55 -12.59
C ASP A 433 -15.07 4.98 -13.85
N PHE A 434 -16.33 4.53 -13.71
CA PHE A 434 -17.18 3.97 -14.78
C PHE A 434 -16.46 2.96 -15.69
N THR A 435 -15.59 2.13 -15.11
CA THR A 435 -14.83 1.11 -15.84
C THR A 435 -15.74 0.02 -16.38
N GLY A 436 -15.54 -0.39 -17.62
CA GLY A 436 -16.33 -1.45 -18.26
C GLY A 436 -16.12 -1.50 -19.77
N ASP A 437 -16.68 -2.53 -20.42
CA ASP A 437 -16.63 -2.64 -21.86
C ASP A 437 -17.59 -1.65 -22.53
N ASN A 438 -17.25 -1.21 -23.75
CA ASN A 438 -18.09 -0.26 -24.48
C ASN A 438 -19.49 -0.85 -24.77
N GLY A 439 -20.54 -0.12 -24.37
CA GLY A 439 -21.93 -0.53 -24.54
C GLY A 439 -22.54 -1.25 -23.34
N ASP A 440 -21.75 -1.58 -22.32
CA ASP A 440 -22.29 -2.15 -21.07
C ASP A 440 -22.98 -1.07 -20.23
N PRO A 441 -24.03 -1.41 -19.45
CA PRO A 441 -24.56 -0.47 -18.47
C PRO A 441 -23.53 -0.20 -17.36
N PRO A 442 -23.52 1.00 -16.75
CA PRO A 442 -22.72 1.24 -15.55
C PRO A 442 -23.10 0.29 -14.43
N ASN A 443 -22.20 0.10 -13.46
CA ASN A 443 -22.37 -0.88 -12.38
C ASN A 443 -23.74 -0.76 -11.70
N THR A 444 -24.64 -1.70 -12.02
CA THR A 444 -26.03 -1.67 -11.54
C THR A 444 -26.15 -1.96 -10.04
N ASN A 445 -25.10 -2.39 -9.36
CA ASN A 445 -25.09 -2.45 -7.89
C ASN A 445 -24.91 -1.06 -7.27
N LYS A 446 -24.29 -0.12 -8.00
CA LYS A 446 -24.09 1.27 -7.58
C LYS A 446 -25.23 2.19 -8.04
N TRP A 447 -25.74 1.98 -9.26
CA TRP A 447 -26.66 2.92 -9.92
C TRP A 447 -28.02 2.32 -10.26
N THR A 448 -29.07 3.14 -10.14
CA THR A 448 -30.40 2.95 -10.72
C THR A 448 -30.49 3.78 -12.00
N LEU A 449 -30.88 3.16 -13.11
CA LEU A 449 -30.82 3.79 -14.44
C LEU A 449 -32.21 4.10 -14.98
N THR A 450 -32.35 5.29 -15.56
CA THR A 450 -33.47 5.67 -16.45
C THR A 450 -32.92 5.83 -17.86
N GLY A 451 -33.55 5.17 -18.83
CA GLY A 451 -33.04 5.13 -20.21
C GLY A 451 -32.00 4.02 -20.41
N THR A 452 -31.02 4.25 -21.27
CA THR A 452 -29.95 3.29 -21.61
C THR A 452 -28.54 3.90 -21.51
N PRO A 453 -28.15 4.55 -20.38
CA PRO A 453 -26.76 4.94 -20.18
C PRO A 453 -25.82 3.76 -20.38
N ASP A 454 -24.69 3.99 -21.04
CA ASP A 454 -23.70 2.96 -21.35
C ASP A 454 -22.28 3.42 -21.07
N ILE A 455 -21.37 2.47 -20.88
CA ILE A 455 -19.95 2.72 -20.73
C ILE A 455 -19.34 2.96 -22.11
N GLN A 456 -18.52 4.00 -22.24
CA GLN A 456 -17.79 4.35 -23.46
C GLN A 456 -16.39 4.83 -23.11
N THR A 457 -15.39 3.98 -23.34
CA THR A 457 -13.98 4.26 -23.03
C THR A 457 -13.77 4.54 -21.54
N ASN A 458 -14.35 3.69 -20.69
CA ASN A 458 -14.38 3.86 -19.21
C ASN A 458 -15.01 5.18 -18.76
N LYS A 459 -16.04 5.67 -19.47
CA LYS A 459 -16.85 6.81 -19.05
C LYS A 459 -18.31 6.45 -19.13
N LEU A 460 -19.13 6.98 -18.24
CA LEU A 460 -20.58 6.86 -18.35
C LEU A 460 -21.07 7.83 -19.43
N ARG A 461 -21.42 7.30 -20.60
CA ARG A 461 -22.07 8.07 -21.66
C ARG A 461 -23.57 8.13 -21.43
N MET A 462 -24.11 9.33 -21.54
CA MET A 462 -25.53 9.60 -21.43
C MET A 462 -26.04 10.45 -22.58
N ILE A 463 -27.20 10.08 -23.10
CA ILE A 463 -27.95 10.83 -24.10
C ILE A 463 -29.22 11.42 -23.50
N GLN A 464 -30.02 12.08 -24.33
CA GLN A 464 -31.24 12.77 -23.92
C GLN A 464 -32.17 11.91 -23.02
N SER A 465 -32.59 12.51 -21.90
CA SER A 465 -33.58 11.94 -20.96
C SER A 465 -33.10 10.66 -20.28
N GLU A 466 -31.78 10.51 -20.17
CA GLU A 466 -31.17 9.44 -19.40
C GLU A 466 -30.73 9.96 -18.02
N GLU A 467 -30.80 9.07 -17.03
CA GLU A 467 -30.44 9.36 -15.64
C GLU A 467 -29.70 8.16 -15.03
N ALA A 468 -28.72 8.45 -14.17
CA ALA A 468 -28.08 7.48 -13.29
C ALA A 468 -28.16 8.00 -11.85
N GLU A 469 -28.96 7.34 -11.01
CA GLU A 469 -29.17 7.69 -9.60
C GLU A 469 -28.41 6.74 -8.69
N LEU A 470 -27.61 7.27 -7.77
CA LEU A 470 -26.86 6.49 -6.80
C LEU A 470 -27.84 5.74 -5.87
N LYS A 471 -27.70 4.41 -5.78
CA LYS A 471 -28.60 3.57 -4.96
C LYS A 471 -28.50 3.83 -3.46
N SER A 472 -27.39 4.40 -3.02
CA SER A 472 -27.15 4.72 -1.62
C SER A 472 -27.31 6.23 -1.40
N GLN A 473 -27.98 6.60 -0.31
CA GLN A 473 -28.10 7.99 0.09
C GLN A 473 -26.84 8.46 0.81
N VAL A 474 -26.47 9.72 0.62
CA VAL A 474 -25.33 10.39 1.26
C VAL A 474 -25.84 11.21 2.44
N ALA A 475 -25.31 10.94 3.63
CA ALA A 475 -25.76 11.58 4.87
C ALA A 475 -24.78 12.65 5.35
N GLY A 476 -25.31 13.67 6.05
CA GLY A 476 -24.51 14.70 6.72
C GLY A 476 -23.79 15.65 5.78
N SER A 477 -22.56 16.04 6.14
CA SER A 477 -21.67 16.84 5.30
C SER A 477 -21.18 16.00 4.13
N PHE A 478 -21.07 16.62 2.96
CA PHE A 478 -20.55 15.93 1.80
C PHE A 478 -19.79 16.83 0.85
N ASP A 479 -18.95 16.19 0.04
CA ASP A 479 -18.22 16.79 -1.06
C ASP A 479 -18.20 15.80 -2.21
N ILE A 480 -18.99 16.11 -3.25
CA ILE A 480 -19.26 15.24 -4.39
C ILE A 480 -18.75 15.94 -5.63
N GLN A 481 -17.96 15.25 -6.45
CA GLN A 481 -17.43 15.78 -7.70
C GLN A 481 -17.51 14.77 -8.84
N ILE A 482 -17.53 15.28 -10.08
CA ILE A 482 -17.57 14.49 -11.31
C ILE A 482 -16.92 15.28 -12.46
N ASP A 483 -16.18 14.60 -13.32
CA ASP A 483 -15.68 15.15 -14.58
C ASP A 483 -16.75 14.97 -15.67
N ILE A 484 -16.94 15.97 -16.54
CA ILE A 484 -18.00 15.96 -17.56
C ILE A 484 -17.51 16.42 -18.94
N ASP A 485 -17.62 15.58 -19.96
CA ASP A 485 -17.23 15.92 -21.32
C ASP A 485 -18.43 16.01 -22.27
N GLY A 486 -18.51 17.11 -23.03
CA GLY A 486 -19.53 17.28 -24.06
C GLY A 486 -19.13 16.58 -25.37
N VAL A 487 -19.66 15.38 -25.62
CA VAL A 487 -19.40 14.61 -26.86
C VAL A 487 -20.13 15.23 -28.06
N VAL A 488 -21.44 15.47 -27.88
CA VAL A 488 -22.28 16.17 -28.87
C VAL A 488 -23.01 17.26 -28.12
N THR A 489 -22.57 18.50 -28.32
CA THR A 489 -23.12 19.71 -27.67
C THR A 489 -23.69 20.65 -28.73
N PRO A 490 -24.95 20.47 -29.15
CA PRO A 490 -25.55 21.33 -30.16
C PRO A 490 -25.47 22.80 -29.73
N SER A 491 -24.95 23.66 -30.61
CA SER A 491 -24.93 25.13 -30.43
C SER A 491 -26.28 25.76 -30.74
N THR A 492 -27.34 24.99 -30.59
CA THR A 492 -28.72 25.42 -30.74
C THR A 492 -29.50 24.70 -29.65
N ASN A 493 -30.46 25.42 -29.09
CA ASN A 493 -31.48 24.90 -28.20
C ASN A 493 -31.05 24.56 -26.78
N ASN A 494 -32.05 24.47 -25.90
CA ASN A 494 -31.80 24.30 -24.49
C ASN A 494 -31.52 22.82 -24.16
N TRP A 495 -30.37 22.54 -23.54
CA TRP A 495 -29.98 21.24 -22.97
C TRP A 495 -29.17 21.44 -21.68
N ILE A 496 -29.17 20.43 -20.82
CA ILE A 496 -28.48 20.39 -19.52
C ILE A 496 -27.86 19.00 -19.32
N ALA A 497 -26.64 18.95 -18.80
CA ALA A 497 -26.01 17.76 -18.26
C ALA A 497 -25.45 18.07 -16.86
N ALA A 498 -25.89 17.34 -15.84
CA ALA A 498 -25.87 17.83 -14.47
C ALA A 498 -25.47 16.78 -13.43
N LEU A 499 -24.94 17.28 -12.30
CA LEU A 499 -24.82 16.61 -11.02
C LEU A 499 -25.86 17.20 -10.06
N GLU A 500 -26.75 16.36 -9.54
CA GLU A 500 -27.83 16.73 -8.63
C GLU A 500 -27.72 16.05 -7.27
N VAL A 501 -28.06 16.79 -6.22
CA VAL A 501 -28.37 16.29 -4.89
C VAL A 501 -29.82 16.59 -4.55
N ARG A 502 -30.52 15.64 -3.94
CA ARG A 502 -31.95 15.76 -3.65
C ARG A 502 -32.30 15.16 -2.30
N VAL A 503 -33.03 15.91 -1.48
CA VAL A 503 -33.63 15.40 -0.23
C VAL A 503 -35.01 14.80 -0.52
N ASP A 504 -35.83 15.49 -1.32
CA ASP A 504 -37.15 15.00 -1.75
C ASP A 504 -37.59 15.66 -3.08
N GLY A 505 -38.84 15.43 -3.52
CA GLY A 505 -39.35 15.96 -4.79
C GLY A 505 -39.47 17.49 -4.88
N THR A 506 -39.33 18.21 -3.78
CA THR A 506 -39.41 19.68 -3.66
C THR A 506 -38.15 20.32 -3.11
N HIS A 507 -37.19 19.53 -2.62
CA HIS A 507 -35.92 20.00 -2.08
C HIS A 507 -34.75 19.37 -2.83
N TRP A 508 -34.16 20.12 -3.76
CA TRP A 508 -33.06 19.64 -4.60
C TRP A 508 -32.18 20.79 -5.08
N ALA A 509 -30.93 20.48 -5.42
CA ALA A 509 -30.00 21.39 -6.06
C ALA A 509 -29.17 20.65 -7.12
N TYR A 510 -28.92 21.28 -8.26
CA TYR A 510 -27.96 20.76 -9.23
C TYR A 510 -27.08 21.84 -9.81
N VAL A 511 -25.88 21.42 -10.18
CA VAL A 511 -24.92 22.17 -10.99
C VAL A 511 -24.73 21.45 -12.31
N SER A 512 -24.55 22.20 -13.39
CA SER A 512 -24.58 21.63 -14.72
C SER A 512 -23.80 22.43 -15.75
N MET A 513 -23.42 21.71 -16.80
CA MET A 513 -23.06 22.28 -18.08
C MET A 513 -24.35 22.40 -18.90
N ALA A 514 -24.64 23.60 -19.42
CA ALA A 514 -25.85 23.86 -20.16
C ALA A 514 -25.58 24.64 -21.45
N TYR A 515 -26.54 24.59 -22.36
CA TYR A 515 -26.68 25.60 -23.40
C TYR A 515 -28.03 26.26 -23.24
N ARG A 516 -28.08 27.56 -22.96
CA ARG A 516 -29.31 28.35 -22.94
C ARG A 516 -29.00 29.76 -23.45
N GLY A 517 -30.02 30.50 -23.87
CA GLY A 517 -29.83 31.90 -24.27
C GLY A 517 -28.81 32.13 -25.41
N PHE A 518 -28.60 31.13 -26.26
CA PHE A 518 -27.62 31.11 -27.36
C PHE A 518 -26.14 31.01 -26.94
N ALA A 519 -25.84 30.62 -25.70
CA ALA A 519 -24.48 30.38 -25.23
C ALA A 519 -24.39 29.06 -24.44
N LYS A 520 -23.20 28.47 -24.44
CA LYS A 520 -22.84 27.43 -23.48
C LYS A 520 -22.50 28.14 -22.16
N GLU A 521 -23.05 27.69 -21.05
CA GLU A 521 -22.92 28.34 -19.75
C GLU A 521 -22.87 27.30 -18.62
N TRP A 522 -22.33 27.72 -17.47
CA TRP A 522 -22.48 27.00 -16.22
C TRP A 522 -23.78 27.40 -15.57
N TYR A 523 -24.56 26.41 -15.17
CA TYR A 523 -25.93 26.60 -14.77
C TYR A 523 -26.19 25.87 -13.47
N CYS A 524 -26.83 26.55 -12.52
CA CYS A 524 -27.37 25.92 -11.33
C CYS A 524 -28.85 26.20 -11.16
N ALA A 525 -29.55 25.23 -10.59
CA ALA A 525 -30.91 25.42 -10.13
C ALA A 525 -31.12 24.73 -8.78
N ILE A 526 -31.97 25.33 -7.97
CA ILE A 526 -32.32 24.86 -6.63
C ILE A 526 -33.81 25.01 -6.44
N ASP A 527 -34.46 24.04 -5.79
CA ASP A 527 -35.78 24.23 -5.18
C ASP A 527 -35.67 23.99 -3.68
N GLU A 528 -36.10 24.97 -2.89
CA GLU A 528 -36.09 24.94 -1.41
C GLU A 528 -37.50 24.68 -0.85
N GLY A 529 -38.39 24.08 -1.67
CA GLY A 529 -39.80 23.84 -1.35
C GLY A 529 -40.73 25.03 -1.60
N ALA A 530 -40.19 26.19 -2.00
CA ALA A 530 -40.94 27.41 -2.34
C ALA A 530 -40.94 27.74 -3.85
N GLY A 531 -40.32 26.88 -4.66
CA GLY A 531 -40.15 27.06 -6.10
C GLY A 531 -38.68 27.22 -6.50
N ALA A 532 -38.40 26.95 -7.77
CA ALA A 532 -37.03 26.87 -8.25
C ALA A 532 -36.36 28.25 -8.43
N PHE A 533 -35.23 28.46 -7.76
CA PHE A 533 -34.24 29.49 -8.05
C PHE A 533 -33.26 29.01 -9.13
N VAL A 534 -32.74 29.94 -9.93
CA VAL A 534 -31.84 29.65 -11.05
C VAL A 534 -30.78 30.75 -11.15
N ALA A 535 -29.51 30.35 -11.24
CA ALA A 535 -28.38 31.25 -11.51
C ALA A 535 -27.45 30.68 -12.60
N PHE A 536 -26.62 31.55 -13.17
CA PHE A 536 -25.78 31.24 -14.32
C PHE A 536 -24.45 32.01 -14.29
N ASP A 537 -23.39 31.35 -14.76
CA ASP A 537 -22.10 31.97 -15.03
C ASP A 537 -21.72 31.77 -16.52
N GLY A 538 -21.49 32.89 -17.21
CA GLY A 538 -21.24 32.94 -18.65
C GLY A 538 -19.81 32.57 -19.07
N ARG A 539 -18.98 32.01 -18.18
CA ARG A 539 -17.64 31.53 -18.55
C ARG A 539 -17.74 30.31 -19.46
N THR A 540 -16.95 30.33 -20.53
CA THR A 540 -17.00 29.31 -21.60
C THR A 540 -15.67 28.60 -21.83
N ASN A 541 -14.74 28.64 -20.86
CA ASN A 541 -13.53 27.84 -21.02
C ASN A 541 -13.95 26.36 -20.96
N ASN A 542 -13.51 25.55 -21.91
CA ASN A 542 -14.04 24.19 -22.11
C ASN A 542 -12.92 23.14 -21.98
N VAL A 543 -11.88 23.43 -21.20
CA VAL A 543 -10.63 22.65 -21.26
C VAL A 543 -10.62 21.51 -20.25
N ALA A 544 -11.22 21.70 -19.08
CA ALA A 544 -11.43 20.65 -18.09
C ALA A 544 -12.73 20.93 -17.33
N ASN A 545 -13.82 20.31 -17.77
CA ASN A 545 -15.14 20.59 -17.23
C ASN A 545 -15.41 19.66 -16.05
N LYS A 546 -15.57 20.23 -14.85
CA LYS A 546 -15.92 19.46 -13.65
C LYS A 546 -17.09 20.09 -12.94
N LEU A 547 -17.85 19.27 -12.24
CA LEU A 547 -18.98 19.68 -11.41
C LEU A 547 -18.72 19.25 -9.97
N ARG A 548 -19.07 20.11 -9.01
CA ARG A 548 -18.93 19.78 -7.59
C ARG A 548 -20.06 20.36 -6.75
N VAL A 549 -20.54 19.58 -5.79
CA VAL A 549 -21.54 19.98 -4.80
C VAL A 549 -20.99 19.70 -3.41
N THR A 550 -21.05 20.71 -2.53
CA THR A 550 -20.64 20.54 -1.13
C THR A 550 -21.76 20.89 -0.15
N ARG A 551 -21.73 20.25 1.03
CA ARG A 551 -22.50 20.59 2.22
C ARG A 551 -21.56 20.50 3.43
N GLU A 552 -21.43 21.57 4.19
CA GLU A 552 -20.51 21.62 5.33
C GLU A 552 -21.14 21.05 6.62
N ALA A 553 -20.31 20.76 7.63
CA ALA A 553 -20.78 20.23 8.91
C ALA A 553 -21.51 21.29 9.74
N GLY A 554 -22.75 20.96 10.12
CA GLY A 554 -23.60 21.85 10.92
C GLY A 554 -24.24 22.97 10.09
N ASP A 555 -24.15 22.90 8.76
CA ASP A 555 -24.78 23.80 7.82
C ASP A 555 -25.69 22.98 6.89
N ASP A 556 -26.98 23.33 6.80
CA ASP A 556 -27.91 22.68 5.87
C ASP A 556 -27.75 23.22 4.43
N LEU A 557 -26.86 24.20 4.28
CA LEU A 557 -26.61 24.89 3.04
C LEU A 557 -25.71 24.08 2.10
N VAL A 558 -26.14 23.99 0.84
CA VAL A 558 -25.35 23.44 -0.26
C VAL A 558 -24.71 24.54 -1.10
N ARG A 559 -23.52 24.23 -1.63
CA ARG A 559 -22.76 25.10 -2.54
C ARG A 559 -22.47 24.36 -3.84
N LEU A 560 -22.53 25.09 -4.95
CA LEU A 560 -22.53 24.55 -6.31
C LEU A 560 -21.35 25.14 -7.10
N TYR A 561 -20.43 24.28 -7.49
CA TYR A 561 -19.18 24.66 -8.12
C TYR A 561 -19.00 24.01 -9.49
N TYR A 562 -18.21 24.69 -10.32
CA TYR A 562 -17.68 24.18 -11.56
C TYR A 562 -16.16 24.42 -11.63
N ASP A 563 -15.48 23.60 -12.42
CA ASP A 563 -14.12 23.89 -12.90
C ASP A 563 -14.17 23.87 -14.42
N ASP A 564 -13.52 24.84 -15.05
CA ASP A 564 -13.48 25.02 -16.50
C ASP A 564 -12.07 24.81 -17.10
N GLY A 565 -11.14 24.33 -16.27
CA GLY A 565 -9.71 24.18 -16.58
C GLY A 565 -8.91 25.46 -16.42
N GLY A 566 -9.50 26.50 -15.81
CA GLY A 566 -8.86 27.76 -15.47
C GLY A 566 -8.17 27.74 -14.10
N ALA A 567 -8.62 28.59 -13.19
CA ALA A 567 -8.00 28.82 -11.88
C ALA A 567 -8.46 27.82 -10.79
N GLY A 568 -9.07 26.70 -11.19
CA GLY A 568 -9.71 25.73 -10.30
C GLY A 568 -11.19 26.02 -10.06
N TRP A 569 -11.73 25.47 -8.97
CA TRP A 569 -13.16 25.55 -8.61
C TRP A 569 -13.67 26.99 -8.49
N SER A 570 -14.74 27.30 -9.22
CA SER A 570 -15.53 28.53 -9.15
C SER A 570 -16.96 28.21 -8.74
N GLN A 571 -17.54 28.97 -7.82
CA GLN A 571 -18.95 28.83 -7.45
C GLN A 571 -19.82 29.47 -8.54
N VAL A 572 -20.91 28.82 -8.97
CA VAL A 572 -21.79 29.36 -10.04
C VAL A 572 -22.47 30.66 -9.60
N ASP A 573 -22.81 30.75 -8.32
CA ASP A 573 -23.33 31.93 -7.64
C ASP A 573 -22.68 32.03 -6.26
N ASN A 574 -22.57 33.23 -5.69
CA ASN A 574 -21.99 33.40 -4.34
C ASN A 574 -22.96 32.98 -3.23
N ASP A 575 -24.19 32.64 -3.58
CA ASP A 575 -25.22 32.23 -2.65
C ASP A 575 -25.06 30.77 -2.18
N THR A 576 -25.59 30.52 -0.99
CA THR A 576 -25.66 29.23 -0.30
C THR A 576 -27.12 28.85 -0.17
N PHE A 577 -27.47 27.59 -0.41
CA PHE A 577 -28.88 27.20 -0.59
C PHE A 577 -29.35 26.15 0.41
N ASP A 578 -30.51 26.34 1.03
CA ASP A 578 -31.06 25.39 2.00
C ASP A 578 -31.98 24.38 1.31
N ILE A 579 -31.47 23.17 1.05
CA ILE A 579 -32.27 22.06 0.52
C ILE A 579 -32.75 21.10 1.63
N GLY A 580 -32.70 21.52 2.90
CA GLY A 580 -33.14 20.75 4.06
C GLY A 580 -32.12 19.77 4.64
N THR A 581 -32.39 19.29 5.85
CA THR A 581 -31.44 18.57 6.73
C THR A 581 -31.35 17.05 6.47
N GLY A 582 -31.99 16.54 5.42
CA GLY A 582 -32.10 15.10 5.17
C GLY A 582 -30.89 14.50 4.43
N ASP A 583 -30.81 13.17 4.44
CA ASP A 583 -29.91 12.42 3.55
C ASP A 583 -30.27 12.73 2.10
N VAL A 584 -29.26 12.84 1.24
CA VAL A 584 -29.45 13.19 -0.17
C VAL A 584 -29.30 11.98 -1.07
N THR A 585 -30.18 11.84 -2.05
CA THR A 585 -29.93 11.03 -3.25
C THR A 585 -29.06 11.82 -4.20
N VAL A 586 -28.09 11.16 -4.83
CA VAL A 586 -27.21 11.77 -5.84
C VAL A 586 -27.59 11.26 -7.22
N ARG A 587 -27.70 12.16 -8.20
CA ARG A 587 -28.16 11.82 -9.55
C ARG A 587 -27.33 12.53 -10.61
N LEU A 588 -26.91 11.78 -11.62
CA LEU A 588 -26.38 12.29 -12.88
C LEU A 588 -27.50 12.25 -13.92
N PHE A 589 -27.68 13.31 -14.69
CA PHE A 589 -28.71 13.31 -15.74
C PHE A 589 -28.36 14.19 -16.93
N VAL A 590 -28.95 13.85 -18.07
CA VAL A 590 -28.93 14.65 -19.30
C VAL A 590 -30.37 14.91 -19.74
N THR A 591 -30.74 16.17 -19.92
CA THR A 591 -32.09 16.55 -20.36
C THR A 591 -32.08 17.66 -21.39
N GLN A 592 -33.15 17.75 -22.16
CA GLN A 592 -33.37 18.84 -23.11
C GLN A 592 -34.84 19.18 -23.22
N TRP A 593 -35.13 20.39 -23.67
CA TRP A 593 -36.50 20.83 -23.88
C TRP A 593 -37.09 20.19 -25.15
N ALA A 594 -38.41 19.98 -25.14
CA ALA A 594 -39.11 19.31 -26.22
C ALA A 594 -38.86 19.98 -27.59
N GLY A 595 -38.56 19.17 -28.60
CA GLY A 595 -38.30 19.63 -29.98
C GLY A 595 -36.84 19.96 -30.29
N ASN A 596 -35.94 19.84 -29.31
CA ASN A 596 -34.50 20.09 -29.48
C ASN A 596 -33.78 18.82 -29.98
N PRO A 597 -32.59 18.94 -30.63
CA PRO A 597 -31.74 17.82 -30.99
C PRO A 597 -31.03 17.25 -29.75
N ASN A 598 -30.70 15.96 -29.83
CA ASN A 598 -30.03 15.23 -28.76
C ASN A 598 -28.66 15.84 -28.44
N SER A 599 -28.38 16.00 -27.15
CA SER A 599 -27.02 16.17 -26.64
C SER A 599 -26.49 14.84 -26.09
N THR A 600 -25.17 14.66 -26.14
CA THR A 600 -24.46 13.49 -25.61
C THR A 600 -23.30 13.96 -24.76
N HIS A 601 -23.19 13.40 -23.56
CA HIS A 601 -22.17 13.77 -22.58
C HIS A 601 -21.58 12.51 -21.95
N ASP A 602 -20.29 12.57 -21.64
CA ASP A 602 -19.57 11.54 -20.89
C ASP A 602 -19.31 12.05 -19.47
N PHE A 603 -19.58 11.21 -18.47
CA PHE A 603 -19.27 11.46 -17.06
C PHE A 603 -18.13 10.52 -16.63
N ASP A 604 -17.17 11.04 -15.88
CA ASP A 604 -15.98 10.29 -15.45
C ASP A 604 -15.52 10.71 -14.04
N ASN A 605 -14.72 9.86 -13.38
CA ASN A 605 -14.09 10.14 -12.07
C ASN A 605 -15.11 10.60 -11.00
N PHE A 606 -16.23 9.89 -10.85
CA PHE A 606 -17.21 10.24 -9.81
C PHE A 606 -16.58 10.00 -8.44
N LEU A 607 -16.60 11.01 -7.59
CA LEU A 607 -15.94 10.94 -6.29
C LEU A 607 -16.79 11.59 -5.19
N ILE A 608 -16.84 10.91 -4.04
CA ILE A 608 -17.36 11.44 -2.78
C ILE A 608 -16.20 11.43 -1.77
N THR A 609 -15.69 12.61 -1.43
CA THR A 609 -14.56 12.81 -0.50
C THR A 609 -15.00 13.06 0.94
N GLU A 610 -16.23 13.54 1.12
CA GLU A 610 -16.89 13.71 2.42
C GLU A 610 -18.35 13.21 2.32
N GLY A 611 -18.90 12.70 3.42
CA GLY A 611 -20.27 12.17 3.47
C GLY A 611 -20.35 10.78 2.90
N CYS A 612 -20.68 9.79 3.74
CA CYS A 612 -20.65 8.41 3.29
C CYS A 612 -22.02 7.92 2.82
N PRO A 613 -22.08 7.24 1.66
CA PRO A 613 -23.24 6.43 1.36
C PRO A 613 -23.46 5.45 2.52
N ALA A 614 -24.69 5.32 3.02
CA ALA A 614 -24.96 4.54 4.24
C ALA A 614 -24.43 3.10 4.23
N ALA A 615 -24.22 2.52 3.04
CA ALA A 615 -23.64 1.18 2.84
C ALA A 615 -22.09 1.12 2.85
N ALA A 616 -21.39 2.25 2.77
CA ALA A 616 -19.93 2.33 2.61
C ALA A 616 -19.17 2.80 3.87
N ALA A 617 -19.87 3.20 4.93
CA ALA A 617 -19.24 3.75 6.13
C ALA A 617 -18.50 2.66 6.93
N THR A 618 -17.18 2.57 6.74
CA THR A 618 -16.30 1.82 7.64
C THR A 618 -15.93 2.72 8.82
N THR A 619 -16.44 2.40 10.01
CA THR A 619 -16.16 3.22 11.21
C THR A 619 -14.81 2.82 11.80
N THR A 620 -13.79 3.64 11.60
CA THR A 620 -12.50 3.47 12.28
C THR A 620 -12.47 4.33 13.54
N THR A 621 -12.52 3.70 14.71
CA THR A 621 -12.42 4.41 16.00
C THR A 621 -10.97 4.51 16.42
N THR A 622 -10.34 5.67 16.24
CA THR A 622 -8.99 5.92 16.75
C THR A 622 -9.07 6.46 18.17
N THR A 623 -8.70 5.64 19.16
CA THR A 623 -8.62 6.07 20.56
C THR A 623 -7.22 6.59 20.85
N THR A 624 -7.03 7.91 20.84
CA THR A 624 -5.76 8.51 21.24
C THR A 624 -5.68 8.55 22.77
N THR A 625 -4.90 7.64 23.35
CA THR A 625 -4.57 7.69 24.78
C THR A 625 -3.28 8.48 24.95
N THR A 626 -3.37 9.73 25.40
CA THR A 626 -2.19 10.51 25.77
C THR A 626 -1.64 9.99 27.10
N THR A 627 -0.63 9.12 27.05
CA THR A 627 0.05 8.65 28.25
C THR A 627 1.12 9.67 28.64
N THR A 628 0.87 10.49 29.66
CA THR A 628 1.93 11.29 30.28
C THR A 628 2.80 10.36 31.13
N SER A 629 4.00 10.05 30.66
CA SER A 629 4.97 9.21 31.38
C SER A 629 5.36 9.86 32.71
N THR A 630 5.10 9.16 33.80
CA THR A 630 5.58 9.55 35.14
C THR A 630 7.05 9.16 35.27
N THR A 631 7.96 10.12 35.38
CA THR A 631 9.36 9.81 35.73
C THR A 631 9.42 9.41 37.19
N THR A 632 9.63 8.12 37.46
CA THR A 632 9.90 7.63 38.82
C THR A 632 11.39 7.81 39.10
N THR A 633 11.76 8.74 39.98
CA THR A 633 13.14 8.85 40.46
C THR A 633 13.37 7.82 41.55
N THR A 634 14.02 6.71 41.20
CA THR A 634 14.49 5.71 42.18
C THR A 634 15.76 6.23 42.86
N THR A 635 15.68 6.61 44.13
CA THR A 635 16.88 6.90 44.92
C THR A 635 17.29 5.62 45.66
N THR A 636 18.35 4.97 45.20
CA THR A 636 18.97 3.83 45.90
C THR A 636 19.99 4.37 46.90
N THR A 637 19.67 4.34 48.20
CA THR A 637 20.64 4.66 49.25
C THR A 637 21.35 3.37 49.69
N THR A 638 22.59 3.18 49.25
CA THR A 638 23.46 2.10 49.74
C THR A 638 24.05 2.50 51.09
N THR A 639 23.63 1.84 52.18
CA THR A 639 24.27 2.00 53.50
C THR A 639 25.24 0.85 53.72
N THR A 640 26.55 1.13 53.66
CA THR A 640 27.60 0.16 54.01
C THR A 640 27.80 0.15 55.53
N THR A 641 27.50 -0.97 56.19
CA THR A 641 27.82 -1.16 57.61
C THR A 641 29.01 -2.11 57.73
N THR A 642 30.15 -1.59 58.17
CA THR A 642 31.35 -2.39 58.48
C THR A 642 31.26 -2.91 59.91
N THR A 643 31.19 -4.23 60.09
CA THR A 643 31.27 -4.86 61.42
C THR A 643 32.68 -5.40 61.64
N THR A 644 33.39 -4.87 62.63
CA THR A 644 34.71 -5.34 63.06
C THR A 644 34.54 -6.31 64.22
N THR A 645 34.90 -7.58 64.03
CA THR A 645 34.89 -8.61 65.10
C THR A 645 36.29 -8.71 65.71
N THR A 646 36.41 -8.40 67.00
CA THR A 646 37.63 -8.58 67.80
C THR A 646 37.55 -9.92 68.55
N THR A 647 38.48 -10.84 68.30
CA THR A 647 38.57 -12.13 68.99
C THR A 647 39.53 -12.04 70.17
N THR A 648 39.04 -12.31 71.38
CA THR A 648 39.85 -12.38 72.61
C THR A 648 40.29 -13.82 72.86
N THR A 649 41.58 -14.01 73.16
CA THR A 649 42.20 -15.30 73.49
C THR A 649 42.05 -15.61 74.99
N SER A 650 41.56 -16.81 75.33
CA SER A 650 41.71 -17.39 76.68
C SER A 650 42.10 -18.86 76.58
N THR A 651 43.23 -19.20 77.20
CA THR A 651 43.86 -20.52 77.28
C THR A 651 43.36 -21.30 78.50
N SER A 652 43.06 -22.60 78.37
CA SER A 652 43.09 -23.56 79.50
C SER A 652 42.83 -25.03 79.06
N THR A 653 43.92 -25.80 79.02
CA THR A 653 44.14 -27.24 79.38
C THR A 653 43.19 -28.39 78.97
N THR A 654 43.76 -29.26 78.13
CA THR A 654 43.99 -30.72 78.25
C THR A 654 42.91 -31.68 78.78
N SER A 655 42.47 -32.61 77.93
CA SER A 655 42.46 -34.06 78.21
C SER A 655 42.36 -34.88 76.91
N THR A 656 43.26 -35.85 76.80
CA THR A 656 43.43 -36.85 75.75
C THR A 656 42.37 -37.95 75.85
N THR A 657 41.82 -38.42 74.72
CA THR A 657 41.50 -39.85 74.56
C THR A 657 41.53 -40.23 73.08
N THR A 658 42.38 -41.21 72.79
CA THR A 658 42.57 -41.96 71.55
C THR A 658 41.34 -42.84 71.25
N THR A 659 41.08 -43.17 69.98
CA THR A 659 41.01 -44.56 69.45
C THR A 659 40.49 -44.58 68.00
N GLU A 660 41.40 -45.01 67.13
CA GLU A 660 41.31 -45.93 65.98
C GLU A 660 40.33 -45.75 64.81
N ALA A 661 40.91 -46.17 63.67
CA ALA A 661 40.45 -46.19 62.30
C ALA A 661 39.54 -47.37 61.97
N MET A 662 38.83 -47.28 60.85
CA MET A 662 38.80 -48.19 59.70
C MET A 662 37.65 -47.71 58.79
N ASP A 663 37.92 -47.35 57.54
CA ASP A 663 37.95 -48.22 56.35
C ASP A 663 36.61 -48.91 56.08
N GLY A 664 36.12 -48.84 54.83
CA GLY A 664 34.93 -49.57 54.41
C GLY A 664 34.02 -48.86 53.42
N THR A 665 34.42 -48.91 52.15
CA THR A 665 33.57 -49.02 50.96
C THR A 665 32.26 -49.80 51.16
N GLU A 666 31.13 -49.31 50.64
CA GLU A 666 30.40 -49.89 49.49
C GLU A 666 29.00 -49.28 49.32
N ALA A 667 28.54 -49.36 48.08
CA ALA A 667 27.26 -48.92 47.55
C ALA A 667 26.06 -49.74 48.05
N ALA A 668 24.88 -49.13 48.09
CA ALA A 668 23.64 -49.71 47.57
C ALA A 668 22.50 -48.68 47.68
N GLY A 669 21.73 -48.54 46.59
CA GLY A 669 20.55 -47.69 46.55
C GLY A 669 19.37 -48.26 47.32
N ILE A 670 18.43 -47.38 47.68
CA ILE A 670 17.06 -47.73 48.04
C ILE A 670 16.12 -46.74 47.35
N VAL A 671 15.28 -47.30 46.49
CA VAL A 671 13.99 -46.75 46.05
C VAL A 671 12.95 -47.20 47.07
N ILE A 672 12.24 -46.28 47.71
CA ILE A 672 10.84 -46.50 48.12
C ILE A 672 10.05 -45.20 47.97
N ILE A 673 8.92 -45.39 47.29
CA ILE A 673 7.79 -44.53 47.00
C ILE A 673 7.08 -44.07 48.27
N VAL A 674 6.68 -42.80 48.32
CA VAL A 674 5.31 -42.39 48.70
C VAL A 674 4.86 -41.31 47.74
#